data_AF-A0A7J4Q6M5-F1
#
_entry.id   AF-A0A7J4Q6M5-F1
#
_cell.length_a   1.000
_cell.length_b   1.000
_cell.length_c   1.000
_cell.angle_alpha   90.00
_cell.angle_beta   90.00
_cell.angle_gamma   90.00
#
_symmetry.space_group_name_H-M   'P 1'
#
loop_
_entity.id
_entity.type
_entity.pdbx_description
1 polymer ?
#
loop_
_entity_poly.entity_id
_entity_poly.type
_entity_poly.pdbx_seq_one_letter_code
_entity_poly.pdbx_strand_id
1 'polypeptide(L)'
;MKRGVIAIILVSFILLQTGNNSEIYSLENERDVITKQLDQGQQDENSTISLEILMIGNSYTSSNTLNQKLERLLDDSGIVSDVESVTGGGMVLSDHAVDSEEQGNQLNVKLSERQDFVILQDQSQVPSFSSDSSYWIDSNEAVQLLNERVELEGGQTILFMTWGRKNGDNSNNWHGGDMSRNTDYLKMQLHLQQGYEMFLENSTSEEKPVFLAPVGLAYKHLYHKVNDTGLDPSQGENAFSNLYNSDGSHPSLDGTYLSSCVIYAVITGLSPVGEYHPSEISATRALELQQAAASTVFNETSQYIYPFQIQAPSIEFGPDSGSVFAIDPGNLINLNINYTNLGENEDVANIKITGAEDWNITWDYSLDSTQGVNFSAPSDITSWIQFSITAPITRNGMPLANSLHQFSMELESEISGVKDWYNFSMRYGYFHGAEIIEGGGTFSIAPFDVATIEMSARNLGNTQRDIAVSIRPVDENGSAIGGYSQAFALEEWNVFIQNKMELEEMWPNETGKIRFQVQSPLLVAGSMFFEIKIWSTAAPEDAVFAIQRVNIVPRSGGDLELNNIDCQFETSPGEICRTELIVENTGDIPYDFELILGEVPEWANVSLSQNNIRLNAGEINNQIYLNVSIQEGTKSGEYTDLVVELWVDGWSPSSINFEIKVGDYFNWYLVEEIYTHNYDYENREVNVSMYWTLENTGNTNDGITVNLDCNIFTDFELEVPDGAEGQAMKNPRSFEILDIEEGESVSFTAWMNLSYDQMSQSSFYTQNPSMSLEVRSIRDPRIIFEGFESETEDLFLEKNCGDCIKENQESAFIEFLRTWQTVILSLVVIIFGSIGVVKAIQYRLEEDRKRLGLPEDESETMNDWMSRFTKKTEIKVIIENETIDSEDFAEKFVKKSEDTHTTEKTAPSKFLIEKAGSSLDKSIVSDTLEDIVELAEDFTTNKKIHPNNIKLQEKDDFESRISRLKQDKKSDSSD
;
A
#
# COMPACT_ATOMS: atom_id res chain seq x y z
N MET A 1 46.43 -21.45 47.04
CA MET A 1 46.03 -21.82 48.41
C MET A 1 44.56 -22.22 48.43
N LYS A 2 44.09 -22.71 49.59
CA LYS A 2 42.71 -22.71 50.16
C LYS A 2 41.67 -21.83 49.41
N ARG A 3 40.50 -22.34 49.01
CA ARG A 3 39.29 -22.77 49.80
C ARG A 3 38.49 -21.59 50.38
N GLY A 4 37.15 -21.58 50.39
CA GLY A 4 36.13 -22.53 49.88
C GLY A 4 34.78 -21.78 49.70
N VAL A 5 33.82 -22.17 48.86
CA VAL A 5 33.13 -23.47 48.66
C VAL A 5 32.31 -23.92 49.87
N ILE A 6 30.97 -23.97 49.73
CA ILE A 6 29.95 -24.92 50.28
C ILE A 6 28.53 -24.28 50.22
N ALA A 7 27.40 -24.93 49.89
CA ALA A 7 27.09 -26.16 49.12
C ALA A 7 25.52 -26.23 48.89
N ILE A 8 24.92 -26.81 47.82
CA ILE A 8 24.55 -28.25 47.59
C ILE A 8 23.44 -28.79 48.55
N ILE A 9 22.46 -29.65 48.22
CA ILE A 9 21.91 -30.30 46.99
C ILE A 9 20.43 -30.75 47.35
N LEU A 10 19.63 -31.72 46.86
CA LEU A 10 19.72 -33.05 46.19
C LEU A 10 18.47 -33.29 45.30
N VAL A 11 18.42 -34.39 44.54
CA VAL A 11 18.51 -34.36 43.06
C VAL A 11 17.85 -35.59 42.39
N SER A 12 17.29 -35.44 41.17
CA SER A 12 17.01 -36.54 40.19
C SER A 12 15.95 -37.59 40.60
N PHE A 13 15.62 -38.70 39.90
CA PHE A 13 16.11 -39.46 38.71
C PHE A 13 14.92 -39.81 37.76
N ILE A 14 14.97 -40.01 36.42
CA ILE A 14 15.97 -40.42 35.38
C ILE A 14 15.80 -41.90 34.87
N LEU A 15 15.84 -42.07 33.52
CA LEU A 15 16.04 -43.28 32.65
C LEU A 15 14.86 -44.18 32.16
N LEU A 16 14.72 -44.22 30.82
CA LEU A 16 14.62 -45.36 29.84
C LEU A 16 13.90 -46.69 30.22
N GLN A 17 13.16 -47.37 29.31
CA GLN A 17 13.72 -48.12 28.17
C GLN A 17 12.70 -48.62 27.09
N THR A 18 13.17 -48.60 25.82
CA THR A 18 12.98 -49.56 24.69
C THR A 18 11.64 -50.27 24.38
N GLY A 19 11.28 -50.29 23.08
CA GLY A 19 10.35 -51.27 22.47
C GLY A 19 10.29 -51.11 20.93
N ASN A 20 10.25 -52.21 20.17
CA ASN A 20 10.34 -52.24 18.69
C ASN A 20 9.19 -53.10 18.11
N ASN A 21 9.01 -53.10 16.76
CA ASN A 21 8.14 -54.00 15.96
C ASN A 21 6.60 -53.73 16.03
N SER A 22 5.75 -54.09 15.04
CA SER A 22 5.93 -54.40 13.59
C SER A 22 4.56 -54.67 12.92
N GLU A 23 4.44 -54.40 11.59
CA GLU A 23 3.39 -54.91 10.66
C GLU A 23 1.92 -54.45 10.96
N ILE A 24 1.02 -54.13 10.02
CA ILE A 24 0.63 -54.63 8.66
C ILE A 24 -0.37 -55.81 8.70
N TYR A 25 -1.30 -55.80 7.74
CA TYR A 25 -2.55 -56.59 7.55
C TYR A 25 -3.76 -56.05 8.35
N SER A 26 -4.92 -55.57 7.82
CA SER A 26 -5.70 -55.71 6.55
C SER A 26 -6.85 -56.72 6.61
N LEU A 27 -7.83 -56.58 5.71
CA LEU A 27 -8.84 -57.59 5.30
C LEU A 27 -9.94 -57.92 6.36
N GLU A 28 -11.19 -58.27 6.00
CA GLU A 28 -12.00 -58.01 4.79
C GLU A 28 -13.49 -58.40 5.06
N ASN A 29 -14.41 -57.81 4.30
CA ASN A 29 -15.64 -58.42 3.74
C ASN A 29 -16.82 -59.00 4.57
N GLU A 30 -17.95 -59.13 3.85
CA GLU A 30 -19.19 -59.90 4.09
C GLU A 30 -20.11 -59.50 5.27
N ARG A 31 -21.35 -59.03 4.98
CA ARG A 31 -22.62 -59.79 4.74
C ARG A 31 -23.11 -60.52 6.01
N ASP A 32 -24.40 -60.56 6.38
CA ASP A 32 -25.58 -60.74 5.54
C ASP A 32 -26.92 -60.55 6.33
N VAL A 33 -28.07 -60.65 5.64
CA VAL A 33 -29.40 -61.07 6.14
C VAL A 33 -30.06 -60.35 7.35
N ILE A 34 -31.15 -59.61 7.05
CA ILE A 34 -32.52 -60.00 7.49
C ILE A 34 -33.40 -60.04 6.22
N THR A 35 -34.37 -60.96 6.13
CA THR A 35 -34.93 -61.39 4.82
C THR A 35 -36.38 -61.88 4.89
N LYS A 36 -37.19 -61.46 3.89
CA LYS A 36 -38.47 -62.04 3.38
C LYS A 36 -39.63 -62.35 4.34
N GLN A 37 -40.81 -61.84 3.98
CA GLN A 37 -41.96 -62.61 3.46
C GLN A 37 -42.88 -61.61 2.72
N LEU A 38 -43.25 -61.69 1.44
CA LEU A 38 -43.61 -62.78 0.50
C LEU A 38 -44.92 -63.53 0.81
N ASP A 39 -45.98 -63.06 0.14
CA ASP A 39 -47.07 -63.81 -0.52
C ASP A 39 -47.84 -62.79 -1.38
N GLN A 40 -48.47 -63.04 -2.52
CA GLN A 40 -48.39 -64.02 -3.62
C GLN A 40 -49.61 -63.70 -4.52
N GLY A 41 -49.48 -63.82 -5.84
CA GLY A 41 -50.57 -63.54 -6.80
C GLY A 41 -50.47 -62.14 -7.42
N GLN A 42 -50.58 -61.95 -8.74
CA GLN A 42 -50.79 -62.91 -9.83
C GLN A 42 -49.74 -62.74 -10.94
N GLN A 43 -49.64 -63.73 -11.83
CA GLN A 43 -49.01 -63.52 -13.14
C GLN A 43 -49.97 -62.71 -14.02
N ASP A 44 -49.43 -61.72 -14.71
CA ASP A 44 -49.83 -61.39 -16.07
C ASP A 44 -48.54 -61.27 -16.91
N GLU A 45 -48.59 -61.70 -18.16
CA GLU A 45 -47.44 -61.72 -19.07
C GLU A 45 -47.26 -60.33 -19.69
N ASN A 46 -46.43 -59.49 -19.07
CA ASN A 46 -46.01 -58.23 -19.67
C ASN A 46 -44.63 -58.43 -20.32
N SER A 47 -44.53 -58.21 -21.63
CA SER A 47 -43.25 -58.22 -22.33
C SER A 47 -42.39 -57.06 -21.84
N THR A 48 -41.23 -57.36 -21.25
CA THR A 48 -40.16 -56.36 -21.11
C THR A 48 -39.73 -55.96 -22.51
N ILE A 49 -40.11 -54.75 -22.91
CA ILE A 49 -39.68 -54.15 -24.18
C ILE A 49 -38.18 -53.89 -24.03
N SER A 50 -37.39 -54.59 -24.83
CA SER A 50 -35.96 -54.31 -25.01
C SER A 50 -35.83 -53.11 -25.93
N LEU A 51 -34.86 -52.23 -25.64
CA LEU A 51 -34.53 -51.10 -26.50
C LEU A 51 -33.45 -51.53 -27.50
N GLU A 52 -33.84 -51.69 -28.77
CA GLU A 52 -32.97 -52.20 -29.83
C GLU A 52 -32.20 -51.05 -30.50
N ILE A 53 -30.86 -51.04 -30.41
CA ILE A 53 -30.00 -49.95 -30.90
C ILE A 53 -28.90 -50.47 -31.84
N LEU A 54 -28.78 -49.87 -33.03
CA LEU A 54 -27.73 -50.17 -34.00
C LEU A 54 -26.80 -48.98 -34.23
N MET A 55 -25.51 -49.12 -33.90
CA MET A 55 -24.49 -48.09 -34.18
C MET A 55 -23.75 -48.35 -35.51
N ILE A 56 -23.87 -47.45 -36.47
CA ILE A 56 -23.23 -47.53 -37.80
C ILE A 56 -22.08 -46.52 -37.87
N GLY A 57 -20.87 -46.96 -38.20
CA GLY A 57 -19.73 -46.04 -38.26
C GLY A 57 -18.38 -46.68 -38.58
N ASN A 58 -17.32 -46.20 -37.93
CA ASN A 58 -15.95 -46.62 -38.22
C ASN A 58 -15.11 -46.82 -36.94
N SER A 59 -13.83 -46.47 -36.97
CA SER A 59 -12.93 -46.66 -35.82
C SER A 59 -13.27 -45.77 -34.63
N TYR A 60 -14.01 -44.67 -34.82
CA TYR A 60 -14.51 -43.84 -33.71
C TYR A 60 -15.62 -44.57 -32.92
N THR A 61 -16.54 -45.27 -33.60
CA THR A 61 -17.59 -46.08 -32.97
C THR A 61 -17.06 -47.39 -32.37
N SER A 62 -16.13 -48.09 -33.03
CA SER A 62 -15.59 -49.36 -32.52
C SER A 62 -14.51 -49.22 -31.43
N SER A 63 -13.94 -48.02 -31.22
CA SER A 63 -12.92 -47.78 -30.19
C SER A 63 -13.48 -47.98 -28.78
N ASN A 64 -12.77 -48.78 -27.99
CA ASN A 64 -13.08 -49.13 -26.59
C ASN A 64 -14.50 -49.74 -26.37
N THR A 65 -15.05 -50.37 -27.43
CA THR A 65 -16.40 -50.97 -27.50
C THR A 65 -17.53 -50.05 -27.03
N LEU A 66 -17.68 -48.89 -27.68
CA LEU A 66 -18.70 -47.87 -27.36
C LEU A 66 -20.11 -48.44 -27.18
N ASN A 67 -20.52 -49.35 -28.07
CA ASN A 67 -21.84 -50.00 -28.00
C ASN A 67 -22.04 -50.71 -26.65
N GLN A 68 -21.05 -51.47 -26.18
CA GLN A 68 -21.06 -52.14 -24.87
C GLN A 68 -20.91 -51.19 -23.67
N LYS A 69 -20.50 -49.94 -23.89
CA LYS A 69 -20.52 -48.89 -22.85
C LYS A 69 -21.89 -48.22 -22.76
N LEU A 70 -22.59 -48.09 -23.88
CA LEU A 70 -23.96 -47.59 -23.94
C LEU A 70 -24.97 -48.62 -23.41
N GLU A 71 -24.91 -49.86 -23.91
CA GLU A 71 -25.65 -51.04 -23.43
C GLU A 71 -25.64 -51.11 -21.90
N ARG A 72 -24.44 -51.14 -21.33
CA ARG A 72 -24.25 -51.24 -19.88
C ARG A 72 -24.65 -49.98 -19.10
N LEU A 73 -24.73 -48.81 -19.75
CA LEU A 73 -25.20 -47.58 -19.11
C LEU A 73 -26.74 -47.55 -19.06
N LEU A 74 -27.40 -48.04 -20.12
CA LEU A 74 -28.85 -48.25 -20.15
C LEU A 74 -29.27 -49.34 -19.15
N ASP A 75 -28.61 -50.50 -19.17
CA ASP A 75 -28.93 -51.63 -18.29
C ASP A 75 -28.80 -51.30 -16.79
N ASP A 76 -27.76 -50.54 -16.38
CA ASP A 76 -27.55 -50.15 -14.97
C ASP A 76 -28.59 -49.11 -14.50
N SER A 77 -29.04 -48.23 -15.41
CA SER A 77 -30.19 -47.31 -15.18
C SER A 77 -31.55 -48.03 -15.16
N GLY A 78 -31.59 -49.34 -15.44
CA GLY A 78 -32.79 -50.18 -15.44
C GLY A 78 -33.52 -50.29 -16.79
N ILE A 79 -32.94 -49.77 -17.87
CA ILE A 79 -33.47 -49.88 -19.24
C ILE A 79 -32.84 -51.09 -19.91
N VAL A 80 -33.61 -52.16 -20.10
CA VAL A 80 -33.14 -53.36 -20.83
C VAL A 80 -32.85 -52.99 -22.29
N SER A 81 -31.64 -53.27 -22.76
CA SER A 81 -31.20 -52.91 -24.10
C SER A 81 -30.47 -54.05 -24.83
N ASP A 82 -30.43 -53.97 -26.17
CA ASP A 82 -29.43 -54.64 -27.01
C ASP A 82 -28.80 -53.56 -27.90
N VAL A 83 -27.47 -53.44 -27.87
CA VAL A 83 -26.74 -52.36 -28.56
C VAL A 83 -25.64 -52.97 -29.42
N GLU A 84 -25.96 -53.16 -30.69
CA GLU A 84 -25.02 -53.68 -31.69
C GLU A 84 -24.24 -52.56 -32.41
N SER A 85 -23.24 -52.95 -33.20
CA SER A 85 -22.58 -52.03 -34.12
C SER A 85 -22.13 -52.70 -35.42
N VAL A 86 -22.19 -51.93 -36.51
CA VAL A 86 -21.62 -52.27 -37.82
C VAL A 86 -20.58 -51.20 -38.17
N THR A 87 -19.31 -51.60 -38.20
CA THR A 87 -18.20 -50.65 -38.40
C THR A 87 -17.09 -51.21 -39.28
N GLY A 88 -16.53 -50.36 -40.15
CA GLY A 88 -15.30 -50.68 -40.88
C GLY A 88 -14.25 -49.57 -40.78
N GLY A 89 -12.98 -49.95 -40.95
CA GLY A 89 -11.84 -49.06 -40.71
C GLY A 89 -11.77 -47.89 -41.69
N GLY A 90 -12.18 -46.70 -41.24
CA GLY A 90 -12.14 -45.46 -42.02
C GLY A 90 -13.31 -45.25 -42.98
N MET A 91 -14.36 -46.08 -42.94
CA MET A 91 -15.55 -45.93 -43.80
C MET A 91 -16.25 -44.59 -43.62
N VAL A 92 -16.76 -44.06 -44.73
CA VAL A 92 -17.72 -42.93 -44.80
C VAL A 92 -19.16 -43.46 -44.81
N LEU A 93 -20.16 -42.60 -44.55
CA LEU A 93 -21.56 -43.03 -44.62
C LEU A 93 -21.98 -43.51 -46.02
N SER A 94 -21.35 -43.03 -47.10
CA SER A 94 -21.64 -43.54 -48.45
C SER A 94 -21.12 -44.97 -48.71
N ASP A 95 -20.10 -45.44 -48.00
CA ASP A 95 -19.73 -46.87 -48.01
C ASP A 95 -20.84 -47.70 -47.34
N HIS A 96 -21.35 -47.22 -46.19
CA HIS A 96 -22.44 -47.86 -45.46
C HIS A 96 -23.78 -47.84 -46.22
N ALA A 97 -24.07 -46.81 -47.00
CA ALA A 97 -25.25 -46.80 -47.87
C ALA A 97 -25.20 -47.95 -48.89
N VAL A 98 -24.03 -48.21 -49.50
CA VAL A 98 -23.85 -49.35 -50.42
C VAL A 98 -23.97 -50.70 -49.69
N ASP A 99 -23.36 -50.84 -48.51
CA ASP A 99 -23.51 -52.04 -47.66
C ASP A 99 -24.97 -52.26 -47.19
N SER A 100 -25.79 -51.19 -47.08
CA SER A 100 -27.22 -51.29 -46.74
C SER A 100 -28.08 -51.84 -47.87
N GLU A 101 -27.67 -51.65 -49.13
CA GLU A 101 -28.36 -52.18 -50.32
C GLU A 101 -27.86 -53.57 -50.75
N GLU A 102 -26.64 -53.98 -50.39
CA GLU A 102 -26.10 -55.28 -50.78
C GLU A 102 -26.82 -56.45 -50.09
N GLN A 103 -27.54 -57.26 -50.87
CA GLN A 103 -28.34 -58.37 -50.34
C GLN A 103 -27.50 -59.39 -49.55
N GLY A 104 -27.74 -59.45 -48.24
CA GLY A 104 -27.06 -60.39 -47.34
C GLY A 104 -25.74 -59.88 -46.76
N ASN A 105 -25.39 -58.61 -47.01
CA ASN A 105 -24.41 -57.87 -46.21
C ASN A 105 -24.92 -57.72 -44.76
N GLN A 106 -24.02 -57.59 -43.78
CA GLN A 106 -24.41 -57.49 -42.36
C GLN A 106 -25.33 -56.28 -42.12
N LEU A 107 -25.05 -55.14 -42.78
CA LEU A 107 -25.82 -53.92 -42.60
C LEU A 107 -27.24 -54.04 -43.19
N ASN A 108 -27.34 -54.59 -44.41
CA ASN A 108 -28.62 -54.90 -45.06
C ASN A 108 -29.52 -55.81 -44.20
N VAL A 109 -28.94 -56.80 -43.51
CA VAL A 109 -29.69 -57.67 -42.58
C VAL A 109 -30.12 -56.90 -41.33
N LYS A 110 -29.22 -56.16 -40.69
CA LYS A 110 -29.52 -55.45 -39.43
C LYS A 110 -30.45 -54.25 -39.58
N LEU A 111 -30.44 -53.57 -40.72
CA LEU A 111 -31.46 -52.60 -41.12
C LEU A 111 -32.77 -53.24 -41.65
N SER A 112 -32.90 -54.57 -41.53
CA SER A 112 -34.15 -55.31 -41.76
C SER A 112 -34.62 -56.05 -40.49
N GLU A 113 -33.91 -55.88 -39.38
CA GLU A 113 -34.35 -56.19 -38.02
C GLU A 113 -34.81 -54.87 -37.40
N ARG A 114 -35.99 -54.83 -36.76
CA ARG A 114 -36.58 -53.57 -36.27
C ARG A 114 -35.78 -53.02 -35.09
N GLN A 115 -34.90 -52.06 -35.38
CA GLN A 115 -34.26 -51.20 -34.39
C GLN A 115 -35.24 -50.12 -33.92
N ASP A 116 -35.15 -49.70 -32.66
CA ASP A 116 -35.82 -48.49 -32.19
C ASP A 116 -34.95 -47.25 -32.48
N PHE A 117 -33.63 -47.34 -32.31
CA PHE A 117 -32.68 -46.29 -32.68
C PHE A 117 -31.54 -46.78 -33.57
N VAL A 118 -31.21 -45.99 -34.59
CA VAL A 118 -30.05 -46.22 -35.46
C VAL A 118 -29.13 -45.00 -35.43
N ILE A 119 -27.89 -45.21 -34.99
CA ILE A 119 -26.94 -44.14 -34.71
C ILE A 119 -25.91 -44.06 -35.85
N LEU A 120 -25.90 -42.97 -36.62
CA LEU A 120 -25.06 -42.78 -37.80
C LEU A 120 -23.83 -41.91 -37.53
N GLN A 121 -22.63 -42.49 -37.65
CA GLN A 121 -21.35 -41.82 -37.41
C GLN A 121 -20.50 -41.75 -38.69
N ASP A 122 -20.35 -40.56 -39.26
CA ASP A 122 -19.54 -40.35 -40.47
C ASP A 122 -18.03 -40.23 -40.15
N GLN A 123 -17.20 -40.36 -41.18
CA GLN A 123 -15.74 -40.28 -41.10
C GLN A 123 -15.28 -38.97 -40.44
N SER A 124 -14.30 -39.06 -39.55
CA SER A 124 -13.78 -37.99 -38.65
C SER A 124 -13.49 -36.60 -39.25
N GLN A 125 -13.45 -36.46 -40.57
CA GLN A 125 -13.11 -35.25 -41.31
C GLN A 125 -14.23 -34.85 -42.29
N VAL A 126 -15.04 -35.78 -42.80
CA VAL A 126 -15.93 -35.53 -43.96
C VAL A 126 -17.00 -34.46 -43.68
N PRO A 127 -17.71 -34.45 -42.54
CA PRO A 127 -18.64 -33.37 -42.21
C PRO A 127 -17.97 -31.99 -42.14
N SER A 128 -16.66 -31.92 -41.83
CA SER A 128 -15.92 -30.64 -41.77
C SER A 128 -15.47 -30.09 -43.14
N PHE A 129 -15.64 -30.86 -44.21
CA PHE A 129 -15.31 -30.39 -45.56
C PHE A 129 -16.30 -29.32 -46.04
N SER A 130 -15.98 -28.66 -47.15
CA SER A 130 -16.93 -27.76 -47.80
C SER A 130 -18.03 -28.57 -48.51
N SER A 131 -19.24 -28.02 -48.58
CA SER A 131 -20.41 -28.70 -49.15
C SER A 131 -20.40 -28.85 -50.67
N ASP A 132 -19.33 -28.40 -51.34
CA ASP A 132 -18.99 -28.70 -52.73
C ASP A 132 -18.01 -29.88 -52.90
N SER A 133 -17.53 -30.45 -51.79
CA SER A 133 -16.71 -31.67 -51.78
C SER A 133 -17.58 -32.90 -52.07
N SER A 134 -17.14 -33.77 -52.97
CA SER A 134 -17.89 -35.00 -53.31
C SER A 134 -18.14 -35.85 -52.07
N TYR A 135 -17.13 -36.07 -51.22
CA TYR A 135 -17.29 -36.86 -49.99
C TYR A 135 -18.38 -36.32 -49.05
N TRP A 136 -18.55 -34.99 -48.99
CA TRP A 136 -19.60 -34.37 -48.19
C TRP A 136 -20.98 -34.59 -48.82
N ILE A 137 -21.09 -34.40 -50.14
CA ILE A 137 -22.33 -34.61 -50.91
C ILE A 137 -22.75 -36.08 -50.84
N ASP A 138 -21.84 -37.01 -51.17
CA ASP A 138 -22.04 -38.45 -51.17
C ASP A 138 -22.52 -38.94 -49.79
N SER A 139 -21.97 -38.37 -48.70
CA SER A 139 -22.34 -38.74 -47.32
C SER A 139 -23.64 -38.08 -46.86
N ASN A 140 -23.96 -36.88 -47.33
CA ASN A 140 -25.28 -36.26 -47.10
C ASN A 140 -26.41 -37.04 -47.80
N GLU A 141 -26.20 -37.47 -49.06
CA GLU A 141 -27.14 -38.34 -49.77
C GLU A 141 -27.26 -39.72 -49.07
N ALA A 142 -26.15 -40.24 -48.52
CA ALA A 142 -26.17 -41.46 -47.72
C ALA A 142 -26.99 -41.35 -46.42
N VAL A 143 -26.94 -40.22 -45.70
CA VAL A 143 -27.80 -39.98 -44.52
C VAL A 143 -29.28 -40.05 -44.92
N GLN A 144 -29.68 -39.45 -46.04
CA GLN A 144 -31.07 -39.48 -46.51
C GLN A 144 -31.54 -40.91 -46.84
N LEU A 145 -30.71 -41.69 -47.56
CA LEU A 145 -30.99 -43.08 -47.93
C LEU A 145 -31.08 -43.99 -46.69
N LEU A 146 -30.12 -43.88 -45.77
CA LEU A 146 -30.11 -44.67 -44.54
C LEU A 146 -31.30 -44.31 -43.64
N ASN A 147 -31.67 -43.02 -43.53
CA ASN A 147 -32.85 -42.62 -42.76
C ASN A 147 -34.15 -43.20 -43.35
N GLU A 148 -34.35 -43.13 -44.67
CA GLU A 148 -35.52 -43.75 -45.30
C GLU A 148 -35.58 -45.26 -45.04
N ARG A 149 -34.43 -45.96 -45.04
CA ARG A 149 -34.36 -47.40 -44.72
C ARG A 149 -34.76 -47.71 -43.27
N VAL A 150 -34.31 -46.90 -42.30
CA VAL A 150 -34.59 -47.03 -40.86
C VAL A 150 -36.07 -46.79 -40.56
N GLU A 151 -36.64 -45.72 -41.12
CA GLU A 151 -38.04 -45.34 -40.91
C GLU A 151 -39.02 -46.37 -41.52
N LEU A 152 -38.63 -47.02 -42.62
CA LEU A 152 -39.46 -48.06 -43.27
C LEU A 152 -39.70 -49.29 -42.39
N GLU A 153 -38.79 -49.61 -41.46
CA GLU A 153 -39.00 -50.67 -40.46
C GLU A 153 -39.53 -50.13 -39.11
N GLY A 154 -39.68 -48.80 -38.98
CA GLY A 154 -40.27 -48.14 -37.81
C GLY A 154 -39.31 -47.85 -36.65
N GLY A 155 -38.05 -47.53 -36.97
CA GLY A 155 -37.06 -46.97 -36.03
C GLY A 155 -36.80 -45.47 -36.25
N GLN A 156 -35.94 -44.87 -35.44
CA GLN A 156 -35.54 -43.46 -35.51
C GLN A 156 -34.03 -43.28 -35.70
N THR A 157 -33.62 -42.25 -36.45
CA THR A 157 -32.22 -41.98 -36.80
C THR A 157 -31.59 -40.91 -35.91
N ILE A 158 -30.41 -41.19 -35.34
CA ILE A 158 -29.61 -40.24 -34.56
C ILE A 158 -28.26 -40.04 -35.24
N LEU A 159 -27.94 -38.82 -35.68
CA LEU A 159 -26.61 -38.44 -36.15
C LEU A 159 -25.65 -38.33 -34.95
N PHE A 160 -24.48 -38.97 -35.03
CA PHE A 160 -23.43 -38.90 -34.00
C PHE A 160 -22.43 -37.81 -34.38
N MET A 161 -22.58 -36.61 -33.82
CA MET A 161 -21.65 -35.50 -34.07
C MET A 161 -20.25 -35.83 -33.53
N THR A 162 -19.29 -36.07 -34.41
CA THR A 162 -17.91 -36.36 -34.03
C THR A 162 -17.15 -35.13 -33.53
N TRP A 163 -16.03 -35.37 -32.83
CA TRP A 163 -15.15 -34.36 -32.28
C TRP A 163 -14.00 -33.99 -33.23
N GLY A 164 -13.55 -32.74 -33.16
CA GLY A 164 -12.34 -32.28 -33.84
C GLY A 164 -11.08 -32.96 -33.29
N ARG A 165 -10.04 -33.08 -34.12
CA ARG A 165 -8.72 -33.57 -33.68
C ARG A 165 -8.10 -32.60 -32.67
N LYS A 166 -7.37 -33.12 -31.68
CA LYS A 166 -6.83 -32.37 -30.52
C LYS A 166 -6.09 -31.08 -30.91
N ASN A 167 -5.38 -31.11 -32.04
CA ASN A 167 -4.55 -30.00 -32.53
C ASN A 167 -5.08 -29.42 -33.86
N GLY A 168 -6.35 -29.66 -34.21
CA GLY A 168 -6.86 -29.50 -35.58
C GLY A 168 -6.31 -30.55 -36.55
N ASP A 169 -6.49 -30.31 -37.84
CA ASP A 169 -6.05 -31.19 -38.92
C ASP A 169 -5.25 -30.42 -39.98
N ASN A 170 -4.00 -30.12 -39.66
CA ASN A 170 -3.05 -29.41 -40.52
C ASN A 170 -2.17 -30.36 -41.37
N SER A 171 -2.57 -31.63 -41.47
CA SER A 171 -1.77 -32.71 -42.08
C SER A 171 -2.05 -32.89 -43.58
N ASN A 172 -1.34 -33.82 -44.23
CA ASN A 172 -1.41 -33.99 -45.70
C ASN A 172 -2.83 -34.33 -46.18
N ASN A 173 -3.27 -33.67 -47.25
CA ASN A 173 -4.64 -33.76 -47.78
C ASN A 173 -5.03 -35.20 -48.19
N TRP A 174 -5.69 -35.88 -47.25
CA TRP A 174 -6.30 -37.21 -47.40
C TRP A 174 -7.81 -37.04 -47.70
N HIS A 175 -8.34 -37.79 -48.66
CA HIS A 175 -9.67 -37.58 -49.27
C HIS A 175 -9.93 -36.24 -50.00
N GLY A 176 -8.95 -35.35 -50.15
CA GLY A 176 -9.02 -34.24 -51.12
C GLY A 176 -9.74 -32.96 -50.64
N GLY A 177 -10.31 -32.94 -49.43
CA GLY A 177 -10.98 -31.77 -48.86
C GLY A 177 -10.03 -30.60 -48.55
N ASP A 178 -10.56 -29.38 -48.42
CA ASP A 178 -9.77 -28.21 -48.04
C ASP A 178 -9.50 -28.17 -46.52
N MET A 179 -8.47 -28.89 -46.09
CA MET A 179 -8.01 -28.91 -44.70
C MET A 179 -7.42 -27.57 -44.22
N SER A 180 -7.20 -26.57 -45.09
CA SER A 180 -6.74 -25.24 -44.65
C SER A 180 -7.77 -24.54 -43.74
N ARG A 181 -9.02 -25.00 -43.76
CA ARG A 181 -10.10 -24.60 -42.86
C ARG A 181 -9.93 -25.12 -41.42
N ASN A 182 -9.24 -26.24 -41.20
CA ASN A 182 -9.21 -26.97 -39.93
C ASN A 182 -7.88 -26.74 -39.16
N THR A 183 -7.42 -25.49 -39.04
CA THR A 183 -6.07 -25.17 -38.52
C THR A 183 -5.80 -25.59 -37.06
N ASP A 184 -6.87 -25.77 -36.29
CA ASP A 184 -6.88 -25.98 -34.83
C ASP A 184 -8.17 -26.71 -34.43
N TYR A 185 -8.26 -27.11 -33.15
CA TYR A 185 -9.41 -27.86 -32.63
C TYR A 185 -10.73 -27.09 -32.78
N LEU A 186 -10.77 -25.80 -32.40
CA LEU A 186 -12.02 -25.03 -32.39
C LEU A 186 -12.58 -24.83 -33.81
N LYS A 187 -11.73 -24.51 -34.80
CA LYS A 187 -12.17 -24.43 -36.20
C LYS A 187 -12.63 -25.78 -36.74
N MET A 188 -11.91 -26.86 -36.46
CA MET A 188 -12.33 -28.20 -36.89
C MET A 188 -13.67 -28.61 -36.24
N GLN A 189 -13.87 -28.31 -34.95
CA GLN A 189 -15.10 -28.61 -34.24
C GLN A 189 -16.29 -27.79 -34.76
N LEU A 190 -16.08 -26.51 -35.08
CA LEU A 190 -17.08 -25.64 -35.71
C LEU A 190 -17.51 -26.18 -37.08
N HIS A 191 -16.56 -26.60 -37.92
CA HIS A 191 -16.88 -27.17 -39.23
C HIS A 191 -17.54 -28.55 -39.13
N LEU A 192 -17.15 -29.40 -38.17
CA LEU A 192 -17.87 -30.66 -37.89
C LEU A 192 -19.31 -30.40 -37.44
N GLN A 193 -19.52 -29.45 -36.52
CA GLN A 193 -20.86 -29.03 -36.08
C GLN A 193 -21.71 -28.59 -37.27
N GLN A 194 -21.22 -27.63 -38.08
CA GLN A 194 -21.92 -27.15 -39.28
C GLN A 194 -22.22 -28.29 -40.28
N GLY A 195 -21.30 -29.25 -40.45
CA GLY A 195 -21.49 -30.42 -41.29
C GLY A 195 -22.65 -31.30 -40.86
N TYR A 196 -22.68 -31.66 -39.57
CA TYR A 196 -23.76 -32.47 -39.00
C TYR A 196 -25.09 -31.72 -38.90
N GLU A 197 -25.07 -30.40 -38.65
CA GLU A 197 -26.26 -29.54 -38.71
C GLU A 197 -26.83 -29.48 -40.13
N MET A 198 -26.00 -29.38 -41.18
CA MET A 198 -26.46 -29.46 -42.57
C MET A 198 -26.95 -30.87 -42.95
N PHE A 199 -26.32 -31.95 -42.48
CA PHE A 199 -26.85 -33.31 -42.66
C PHE A 199 -28.23 -33.45 -42.02
N LEU A 200 -28.41 -32.91 -40.80
CA LEU A 200 -29.69 -32.87 -40.09
C LEU A 200 -30.75 -32.08 -40.85
N GLU A 201 -30.45 -30.83 -41.24
CA GLU A 201 -31.36 -29.97 -42.02
C GLU A 201 -31.78 -30.58 -43.36
N ASN A 202 -30.91 -31.37 -44.00
CA ASN A 202 -31.20 -32.03 -45.27
C ASN A 202 -31.94 -33.37 -45.14
N SER A 203 -32.02 -33.98 -43.95
CA SER A 203 -32.60 -35.32 -43.76
C SER A 203 -33.86 -35.35 -42.88
N THR A 204 -34.04 -34.35 -42.00
CA THR A 204 -35.17 -34.28 -41.07
C THR A 204 -36.42 -33.62 -41.68
N SER A 205 -37.61 -34.03 -41.27
CA SER A 205 -38.87 -33.33 -41.58
C SER A 205 -39.99 -33.62 -40.57
N GLU A 206 -41.12 -32.90 -40.62
CA GLU A 206 -42.21 -32.98 -39.64
C GLU A 206 -42.81 -34.38 -39.45
N GLU A 207 -42.85 -35.21 -40.50
CA GLU A 207 -43.34 -36.60 -40.43
C GLU A 207 -42.23 -37.61 -40.06
N LYS A 208 -40.97 -37.18 -40.07
CA LYS A 208 -39.75 -37.99 -40.18
C LYS A 208 -38.56 -37.29 -39.47
N PRO A 209 -38.55 -37.27 -38.12
CA PRO A 209 -37.52 -36.57 -37.35
C PRO A 209 -36.22 -37.37 -37.30
N VAL A 210 -35.17 -36.80 -37.88
CA VAL A 210 -33.77 -37.16 -37.57
C VAL A 210 -33.31 -36.33 -36.38
N PHE A 211 -32.52 -36.93 -35.49
CA PHE A 211 -31.97 -36.30 -34.28
C PHE A 211 -30.44 -36.18 -34.36
N LEU A 212 -29.82 -35.47 -33.39
CA LEU A 212 -28.39 -35.19 -33.39
C LEU A 212 -27.78 -35.32 -31.98
N ALA A 213 -26.94 -36.33 -31.75
CA ALA A 213 -26.19 -36.50 -30.51
C ALA A 213 -24.92 -35.63 -30.52
N PRO A 214 -24.80 -34.60 -29.65
CA PRO A 214 -23.81 -33.53 -29.77
C PRO A 214 -22.45 -33.88 -29.13
N VAL A 215 -21.90 -35.07 -29.38
CA VAL A 215 -20.70 -35.57 -28.68
C VAL A 215 -19.49 -34.65 -28.89
N GLY A 216 -19.31 -34.11 -30.11
CA GLY A 216 -18.28 -33.10 -30.40
C GLY A 216 -18.40 -31.81 -29.57
N LEU A 217 -19.61 -31.45 -29.12
CA LEU A 217 -19.81 -30.30 -28.24
C LEU A 217 -19.52 -30.63 -26.77
N ALA A 218 -19.69 -31.88 -26.33
CA ALA A 218 -19.23 -32.30 -25.01
C ALA A 218 -17.69 -32.34 -24.89
N TYR A 219 -16.99 -32.65 -26.00
CA TYR A 219 -15.53 -32.42 -26.09
C TYR A 219 -15.21 -30.91 -26.01
N LYS A 220 -16.01 -30.05 -26.66
CA LYS A 220 -15.83 -28.60 -26.66
C LYS A 220 -16.10 -27.98 -25.28
N HIS A 221 -17.08 -28.48 -24.53
CA HIS A 221 -17.31 -28.13 -23.12
C HIS A 221 -16.03 -28.34 -22.30
N LEU A 222 -15.42 -29.52 -22.40
CA LEU A 222 -14.18 -29.84 -21.68
C LEU A 222 -12.96 -29.05 -22.19
N TYR A 223 -12.92 -28.68 -23.48
CA TYR A 223 -11.93 -27.72 -24.00
C TYR A 223 -12.05 -26.37 -23.29
N HIS A 224 -13.25 -25.77 -23.26
CA HIS A 224 -13.48 -24.48 -22.60
C HIS A 224 -13.18 -24.57 -21.10
N LYS A 225 -13.68 -25.61 -20.41
CA LYS A 225 -13.41 -25.85 -18.98
C LYS A 225 -11.91 -25.92 -18.63
N VAL A 226 -11.04 -26.38 -19.54
CA VAL A 226 -9.58 -26.31 -19.35
C VAL A 226 -9.04 -24.91 -19.68
N ASN A 227 -9.47 -24.32 -20.79
CA ASN A 227 -9.08 -22.97 -21.22
C ASN A 227 -9.34 -21.92 -20.13
N ASP A 228 -10.48 -22.02 -19.44
CA ASP A 228 -10.92 -21.09 -18.39
C ASP A 228 -10.05 -21.16 -17.12
N THR A 229 -9.19 -22.18 -16.99
CA THR A 229 -8.15 -22.25 -15.96
C THR A 229 -6.86 -21.50 -16.33
N GLY A 230 -6.79 -20.91 -17.54
CA GLY A 230 -5.60 -20.27 -18.08
C GLY A 230 -4.57 -21.25 -18.69
N LEU A 231 -4.97 -22.51 -18.94
CA LEU A 231 -4.15 -23.53 -19.57
C LEU A 231 -4.56 -23.76 -21.02
N ASP A 232 -3.60 -23.81 -21.94
CA ASP A 232 -3.84 -24.22 -23.34
C ASP A 232 -4.29 -25.71 -23.39
N PRO A 233 -5.54 -26.02 -23.79
CA PRO A 233 -6.03 -27.41 -23.77
C PRO A 233 -5.30 -28.33 -24.76
N SER A 234 -4.65 -27.79 -25.80
CA SER A 234 -3.84 -28.57 -26.73
C SER A 234 -2.52 -29.07 -26.10
N GLN A 235 -2.03 -28.42 -25.04
CA GLN A 235 -0.72 -28.71 -24.45
C GLN A 235 -0.81 -29.62 -23.23
N GLY A 236 0.15 -30.55 -23.13
CA GLY A 236 0.28 -31.48 -22.01
C GLY A 236 -0.88 -32.49 -21.85
N GLU A 237 -0.89 -33.11 -20.68
CA GLU A 237 -1.97 -33.97 -20.16
C GLU A 237 -2.90 -33.11 -19.29
N ASN A 238 -4.19 -33.07 -19.64
CA ASN A 238 -5.21 -32.24 -19.02
C ASN A 238 -6.62 -32.84 -19.28
N ALA A 239 -7.67 -32.27 -18.67
CA ALA A 239 -9.02 -32.84 -18.71
C ALA A 239 -9.63 -32.95 -20.13
N PHE A 240 -9.19 -32.12 -21.08
CA PHE A 240 -9.57 -32.21 -22.50
C PHE A 240 -8.65 -33.16 -23.27
N SER A 241 -7.33 -33.02 -23.12
CA SER A 241 -6.38 -33.82 -23.89
C SER A 241 -6.44 -35.32 -23.55
N ASN A 242 -6.86 -35.67 -22.33
CA ASN A 242 -7.10 -37.05 -21.90
C ASN A 242 -8.32 -37.71 -22.57
N LEU A 243 -9.16 -36.97 -23.32
CA LEU A 243 -10.24 -37.56 -24.14
C LEU A 243 -9.72 -38.28 -25.39
N TYR A 244 -8.46 -38.04 -25.76
CA TYR A 244 -7.83 -38.58 -26.97
C TYR A 244 -6.83 -39.69 -26.66
N ASN A 245 -6.69 -40.63 -27.58
CA ASN A 245 -5.53 -41.51 -27.64
C ASN A 245 -4.29 -40.72 -28.12
N SER A 246 -3.12 -41.33 -28.01
CA SER A 246 -1.79 -40.77 -28.36
C SER A 246 -1.62 -40.24 -29.80
N ASP A 247 -2.59 -40.48 -30.70
CA ASP A 247 -2.61 -39.92 -32.06
C ASP A 247 -3.35 -38.57 -32.17
N GLY A 248 -4.04 -38.12 -31.12
CA GLY A 248 -4.81 -36.88 -31.11
C GLY A 248 -6.09 -36.92 -31.95
N SER A 249 -6.56 -38.10 -32.36
CA SER A 249 -7.76 -38.29 -33.18
C SER A 249 -8.72 -39.31 -32.57
N HIS A 250 -8.28 -40.54 -32.33
CA HIS A 250 -9.13 -41.60 -31.78
C HIS A 250 -9.47 -41.33 -30.30
N PRO A 251 -10.61 -41.81 -29.79
CA PRO A 251 -11.00 -41.56 -28.42
C PRO A 251 -10.16 -42.42 -27.46
N SER A 252 -9.84 -41.85 -26.31
CA SER A 252 -9.42 -42.64 -25.14
C SER A 252 -10.62 -43.36 -24.52
N LEU A 253 -10.40 -44.09 -23.42
CA LEU A 253 -11.52 -44.65 -22.66
C LEU A 253 -12.43 -43.55 -22.09
N ASP A 254 -11.86 -42.41 -21.66
CA ASP A 254 -12.63 -41.23 -21.24
C ASP A 254 -13.48 -40.70 -22.41
N GLY A 255 -12.90 -40.58 -23.60
CA GLY A 255 -13.57 -40.09 -24.80
C GLY A 255 -14.72 -40.99 -25.27
N THR A 256 -14.52 -42.32 -25.25
CA THR A 256 -15.58 -43.29 -25.50
C THR A 256 -16.66 -43.22 -24.43
N TYR A 257 -16.30 -43.12 -23.15
CA TYR A 257 -17.28 -43.08 -22.06
C TYR A 257 -18.12 -41.79 -22.08
N LEU A 258 -17.51 -40.64 -22.38
CA LEU A 258 -18.21 -39.38 -22.63
C LEU A 258 -19.20 -39.51 -23.80
N SER A 259 -18.80 -40.21 -24.87
CA SER A 259 -19.66 -40.48 -26.03
C SER A 259 -20.89 -41.31 -25.62
N SER A 260 -20.73 -42.37 -24.82
CA SER A 260 -21.88 -43.13 -24.30
C SER A 260 -22.75 -42.31 -23.34
N CYS A 261 -22.18 -41.42 -22.52
CA CYS A 261 -22.95 -40.56 -21.62
C CYS A 261 -23.84 -39.56 -22.38
N VAL A 262 -23.32 -38.95 -23.45
CA VAL A 262 -24.08 -38.04 -24.31
C VAL A 262 -25.19 -38.81 -25.05
N ILE A 263 -24.88 -39.96 -25.64
CA ILE A 263 -25.88 -40.76 -26.37
C ILE A 263 -26.99 -41.27 -25.42
N TYR A 264 -26.63 -41.71 -24.22
CA TYR A 264 -27.59 -42.07 -23.17
C TYR A 264 -28.53 -40.91 -22.82
N ALA A 265 -27.99 -39.71 -22.56
CA ALA A 265 -28.80 -38.53 -22.24
C ALA A 265 -29.73 -38.14 -23.40
N VAL A 266 -29.25 -38.22 -24.65
CA VAL A 266 -30.01 -37.96 -25.88
C VAL A 266 -31.15 -38.96 -26.08
N ILE A 267 -30.95 -40.24 -25.75
CA ILE A 267 -31.96 -41.29 -25.92
C ILE A 267 -33.00 -41.27 -24.79
N THR A 268 -32.55 -41.10 -23.55
CA THR A 268 -33.40 -41.31 -22.36
C THR A 268 -34.02 -40.04 -21.78
N GLY A 269 -33.44 -38.87 -22.04
CA GLY A 269 -33.76 -37.63 -21.31
C GLY A 269 -33.26 -37.61 -19.86
N LEU A 270 -32.53 -38.64 -19.42
CA LEU A 270 -32.02 -38.76 -18.07
C LEU A 270 -30.57 -38.26 -17.98
N SER A 271 -30.20 -37.73 -16.81
CA SER A 271 -28.83 -37.36 -16.53
C SER A 271 -27.96 -38.61 -16.31
N PRO A 272 -26.79 -38.75 -16.97
CA PRO A 272 -25.85 -39.83 -16.70
C PRO A 272 -25.11 -39.66 -15.36
N VAL A 273 -25.36 -38.58 -14.61
CA VAL A 273 -24.67 -38.25 -13.35
C VAL A 273 -25.06 -39.21 -12.23
N GLY A 274 -24.11 -40.07 -11.85
CA GLY A 274 -24.28 -41.11 -10.82
C GLY A 274 -24.45 -42.53 -11.38
N GLU A 275 -24.66 -42.67 -12.69
CA GLU A 275 -24.83 -43.96 -13.38
C GLU A 275 -23.52 -44.73 -13.57
N TYR A 276 -23.60 -45.96 -14.10
CA TYR A 276 -22.47 -46.84 -14.41
C TYR A 276 -21.28 -46.11 -15.06
N HIS A 277 -20.07 -46.36 -14.54
CA HIS A 277 -18.82 -46.00 -15.21
C HIS A 277 -17.83 -47.19 -15.29
N PRO A 278 -16.97 -47.25 -16.33
CA PRO A 278 -15.86 -48.19 -16.39
C PRO A 278 -14.97 -48.10 -15.14
N SER A 279 -14.57 -49.26 -14.59
CA SER A 279 -13.73 -49.37 -13.40
C SER A 279 -12.33 -48.75 -13.53
N GLU A 280 -11.90 -48.56 -14.76
CA GLU A 280 -10.61 -48.00 -15.16
C GLU A 280 -10.64 -46.46 -15.17
N ILE A 281 -11.83 -45.85 -15.18
CA ILE A 281 -12.04 -44.41 -14.97
C ILE A 281 -12.28 -44.19 -13.47
N SER A 282 -11.59 -43.22 -12.85
CA SER A 282 -11.82 -42.88 -11.45
C SER A 282 -13.17 -42.19 -11.25
N ALA A 283 -13.86 -42.44 -10.13
CA ALA A 283 -15.21 -41.90 -9.88
C ALA A 283 -15.29 -40.36 -10.02
N THR A 284 -14.24 -39.63 -9.63
CA THR A 284 -14.16 -38.16 -9.81
C THR A 284 -14.09 -37.76 -11.29
N ARG A 285 -13.39 -38.53 -12.13
CA ARG A 285 -13.32 -38.29 -13.58
C ARG A 285 -14.58 -38.75 -14.28
N ALA A 286 -15.17 -39.88 -13.87
CA ALA A 286 -16.47 -40.32 -14.37
C ALA A 286 -17.54 -39.25 -14.13
N LEU A 287 -17.63 -38.72 -12.89
CA LEU A 287 -18.54 -37.62 -12.55
C LEU A 287 -18.31 -36.39 -13.43
N GLU A 288 -17.06 -36.00 -13.72
CA GLU A 288 -16.77 -34.88 -14.63
C GLU A 288 -17.26 -35.14 -16.06
N LEU A 289 -17.08 -36.35 -16.60
CA LEU A 289 -17.53 -36.72 -17.94
C LEU A 289 -19.06 -36.81 -18.02
N GLN A 290 -19.71 -37.36 -16.98
CA GLN A 290 -21.16 -37.38 -16.84
C GLN A 290 -21.74 -35.96 -16.76
N GLN A 291 -21.11 -35.06 -15.98
CA GLN A 291 -21.52 -33.65 -15.86
C GLN A 291 -21.33 -32.88 -17.17
N ALA A 292 -20.24 -33.12 -17.91
CA ALA A 292 -20.04 -32.53 -19.23
C ALA A 292 -21.12 -32.99 -20.23
N ALA A 293 -21.43 -34.29 -20.27
CA ALA A 293 -22.50 -34.83 -21.11
C ALA A 293 -23.88 -34.24 -20.76
N ALA A 294 -24.21 -34.17 -19.47
CA ALA A 294 -25.46 -33.58 -18.99
C ALA A 294 -25.55 -32.08 -19.32
N SER A 295 -24.48 -31.31 -19.05
CA SER A 295 -24.46 -29.88 -19.34
C SER A 295 -24.60 -29.61 -20.85
N THR A 296 -23.91 -30.39 -21.69
CA THR A 296 -24.06 -30.24 -23.14
C THR A 296 -25.49 -30.50 -23.60
N VAL A 297 -26.07 -31.67 -23.27
CA VAL A 297 -27.40 -32.06 -23.76
C VAL A 297 -28.53 -31.20 -23.18
N PHE A 298 -28.51 -30.89 -21.89
CA PHE A 298 -29.64 -30.21 -21.22
C PHE A 298 -29.50 -28.68 -21.13
N ASN A 299 -28.27 -28.12 -21.18
CA ASN A 299 -28.04 -26.68 -20.97
C ASN A 299 -27.47 -25.95 -22.21
N GLU A 300 -26.59 -26.59 -22.99
CA GLU A 300 -25.82 -25.91 -24.06
C GLU A 300 -26.36 -26.15 -25.46
N THR A 301 -27.28 -27.12 -25.63
CA THR A 301 -27.79 -27.54 -26.94
C THR A 301 -29.32 -27.61 -27.04
N SER A 302 -30.01 -26.75 -26.27
CA SER A 302 -31.48 -26.64 -26.28
C SER A 302 -32.10 -26.22 -27.62
N GLN A 303 -31.29 -25.80 -28.61
CA GLN A 303 -31.70 -25.62 -30.01
C GLN A 303 -31.86 -26.93 -30.80
N TYR A 304 -31.39 -28.07 -30.28
CA TYR A 304 -31.61 -29.39 -30.88
C TYR A 304 -32.82 -30.06 -30.24
N ILE A 305 -33.59 -30.77 -31.06
CA ILE A 305 -34.70 -31.62 -30.60
C ILE A 305 -34.13 -33.03 -30.34
N TYR A 306 -34.62 -33.68 -29.29
CA TYR A 306 -34.22 -35.03 -28.88
C TYR A 306 -35.38 -36.02 -28.85
N PRO A 307 -35.12 -37.34 -29.02
CA PRO A 307 -36.15 -38.38 -28.98
C PRO A 307 -37.10 -38.31 -27.78
N PHE A 308 -36.56 -38.07 -26.57
CA PHE A 308 -37.35 -38.00 -25.34
C PHE A 308 -38.34 -36.81 -25.32
N GLN A 309 -38.10 -35.76 -26.11
CA GLN A 309 -38.97 -34.58 -26.20
C GLN A 309 -40.17 -34.77 -27.15
N ILE A 310 -40.24 -35.90 -27.87
CA ILE A 310 -41.32 -36.21 -28.82
C ILE A 310 -42.37 -37.19 -28.21
N GLN A 311 -42.15 -37.70 -26.99
CA GLN A 311 -43.24 -38.28 -26.21
C GLN A 311 -44.14 -37.16 -25.65
N ALA A 312 -45.37 -37.08 -26.15
CA ALA A 312 -46.33 -36.08 -25.71
C ALA A 312 -46.69 -36.23 -24.21
N PRO A 313 -46.52 -35.19 -23.37
CA PRO A 313 -46.98 -35.22 -21.98
C PRO A 313 -48.50 -35.35 -21.89
N SER A 314 -49.02 -36.01 -20.83
CA SER A 314 -50.44 -35.87 -20.50
C SER A 314 -50.75 -34.47 -19.97
N ILE A 315 -49.80 -33.83 -19.29
CA ILE A 315 -49.89 -32.47 -18.76
C ILE A 315 -48.57 -31.75 -19.02
N GLU A 316 -48.63 -30.53 -19.57
CA GLU A 316 -47.47 -29.67 -19.85
C GLU A 316 -47.66 -28.26 -19.26
N PHE A 317 -46.56 -27.56 -18.98
CA PHE A 317 -46.52 -26.12 -18.76
C PHE A 317 -46.76 -25.38 -20.08
N GLY A 318 -47.51 -24.27 -20.03
CA GLY A 318 -47.82 -23.46 -21.20
C GLY A 318 -46.72 -22.52 -21.72
N PRO A 319 -45.73 -22.07 -20.91
CA PRO A 319 -44.58 -21.33 -21.40
C PRO A 319 -43.31 -22.19 -21.52
N ASP A 320 -42.56 -21.98 -22.60
CA ASP A 320 -41.28 -22.64 -22.84
C ASP A 320 -40.19 -22.24 -21.82
N SER A 321 -39.34 -23.20 -21.45
CA SER A 321 -38.14 -22.97 -20.62
C SER A 321 -37.16 -21.98 -21.25
N GLY A 322 -36.38 -21.27 -20.42
CA GLY A 322 -35.39 -20.26 -20.84
C GLY A 322 -35.87 -18.81 -20.71
N SER A 323 -37.06 -18.58 -20.14
CA SER A 323 -37.55 -17.24 -19.80
C SER A 323 -36.61 -16.49 -18.85
N VAL A 324 -36.33 -15.20 -19.12
CA VAL A 324 -35.51 -14.35 -18.22
C VAL A 324 -36.27 -13.10 -17.81
N PHE A 325 -36.54 -12.95 -16.52
CA PHE A 325 -37.23 -11.80 -15.93
C PHE A 325 -36.22 -10.85 -15.25
N ALA A 326 -36.39 -9.54 -15.37
CA ALA A 326 -35.58 -8.56 -14.65
C ALA A 326 -36.28 -8.13 -13.35
N ILE A 327 -35.52 -8.02 -12.25
CA ILE A 327 -36.04 -7.62 -10.94
C ILE A 327 -34.99 -6.87 -10.12
N ASP A 328 -35.36 -5.71 -9.60
CA ASP A 328 -34.46 -4.86 -8.82
C ASP A 328 -34.27 -5.35 -7.37
N PRO A 329 -33.13 -5.03 -6.73
CA PRO A 329 -32.84 -5.35 -5.34
C PRO A 329 -33.99 -5.08 -4.36
N GLY A 330 -34.40 -6.09 -3.61
CA GLY A 330 -35.47 -5.99 -2.60
C GLY A 330 -36.90 -5.89 -3.14
N ASN A 331 -37.12 -5.82 -4.46
CA ASN A 331 -38.45 -5.80 -5.05
C ASN A 331 -39.06 -7.21 -5.14
N LEU A 332 -40.38 -7.26 -5.36
CA LEU A 332 -41.16 -8.48 -5.54
C LEU A 332 -41.80 -8.50 -6.94
N ILE A 333 -41.68 -9.62 -7.64
CA ILE A 333 -42.40 -9.92 -8.88
C ILE A 333 -43.50 -10.96 -8.61
N ASN A 334 -44.66 -10.78 -9.26
CA ASN A 334 -45.73 -11.77 -9.27
C ASN A 334 -45.64 -12.53 -10.60
N LEU A 335 -45.61 -13.86 -10.55
CA LEU A 335 -45.69 -14.73 -11.73
C LEU A 335 -47.00 -15.51 -11.70
N ASN A 336 -47.56 -15.76 -12.89
CA ASN A 336 -48.75 -16.56 -13.08
C ASN A 336 -48.54 -17.46 -14.29
N ILE A 337 -48.28 -18.74 -14.04
CA ILE A 337 -47.86 -19.72 -15.03
C ILE A 337 -49.01 -20.68 -15.30
N ASN A 338 -49.29 -20.96 -16.57
CA ASN A 338 -50.31 -21.92 -16.96
C ASN A 338 -49.74 -23.33 -17.16
N TYR A 339 -50.61 -24.32 -17.00
CA TYR A 339 -50.38 -25.71 -17.41
C TYR A 339 -51.67 -26.25 -18.05
N THR A 340 -51.56 -27.20 -18.97
CA THR A 340 -52.70 -27.77 -19.71
C THR A 340 -52.60 -29.29 -19.74
N ASN A 341 -53.71 -29.98 -19.48
CA ASN A 341 -53.81 -31.43 -19.74
C ASN A 341 -54.24 -31.67 -21.19
N LEU A 342 -53.37 -32.31 -21.97
CA LEU A 342 -53.59 -32.67 -23.37
C LEU A 342 -54.10 -34.12 -23.55
N GLY A 343 -54.22 -34.89 -22.47
CA GLY A 343 -54.78 -36.23 -22.47
C GLY A 343 -56.32 -36.24 -22.44
N GLU A 344 -56.93 -37.31 -22.94
CA GLU A 344 -58.40 -37.50 -23.00
C GLU A 344 -59.09 -37.72 -21.63
N ASN A 345 -58.34 -37.71 -20.51
CA ASN A 345 -58.83 -38.04 -19.17
C ASN A 345 -58.45 -36.96 -18.15
N GLU A 346 -59.26 -36.78 -17.10
CA GLU A 346 -58.88 -35.97 -15.93
C GLU A 346 -57.67 -36.59 -15.21
N ASP A 347 -56.70 -35.76 -14.85
CA ASP A 347 -55.43 -36.13 -14.22
C ASP A 347 -55.13 -35.15 -13.06
N VAL A 348 -54.04 -35.39 -12.32
CA VAL A 348 -53.58 -34.53 -11.22
C VAL A 348 -52.11 -34.18 -11.45
N ALA A 349 -51.82 -32.88 -11.43
CA ALA A 349 -50.47 -32.36 -11.53
C ALA A 349 -49.89 -32.14 -10.12
N ASN A 350 -48.92 -32.94 -9.70
CA ASN A 350 -48.09 -32.61 -8.54
C ASN A 350 -47.04 -31.57 -8.98
N ILE A 351 -47.06 -30.38 -8.40
CA ILE A 351 -46.20 -29.27 -8.81
C ILE A 351 -45.43 -28.71 -7.61
N LYS A 352 -44.12 -28.49 -7.82
CA LYS A 352 -43.19 -27.88 -6.85
C LYS A 352 -42.37 -26.77 -7.52
N ILE A 353 -41.92 -25.80 -6.74
CA ILE A 353 -41.09 -24.67 -7.20
C ILE A 353 -39.80 -24.60 -6.38
N THR A 354 -38.68 -24.63 -7.08
CA THR A 354 -37.33 -24.48 -6.53
C THR A 354 -36.66 -23.21 -7.08
N GLY A 355 -35.66 -22.68 -6.39
CA GLY A 355 -34.97 -21.45 -6.78
C GLY A 355 -33.65 -21.23 -6.06
N ALA A 356 -32.96 -20.17 -6.46
CA ALA A 356 -31.65 -19.80 -5.94
C ALA A 356 -31.65 -19.43 -4.44
N GLU A 357 -30.50 -19.64 -3.78
CA GLU A 357 -30.29 -19.32 -2.37
C GLU A 357 -30.51 -17.82 -2.06
N ASP A 358 -30.97 -17.50 -0.85
CA ASP A 358 -31.38 -16.17 -0.38
C ASP A 358 -32.54 -15.47 -1.15
N TRP A 359 -33.12 -16.10 -2.19
CA TRP A 359 -34.37 -15.64 -2.81
C TRP A 359 -35.60 -16.21 -2.08
N ASN A 360 -36.63 -15.39 -1.89
CA ASN A 360 -37.84 -15.79 -1.17
C ASN A 360 -39.00 -16.04 -2.14
N ILE A 361 -39.40 -17.31 -2.29
CA ILE A 361 -40.57 -17.75 -3.06
C ILE A 361 -41.78 -17.82 -2.13
N THR A 362 -42.90 -17.18 -2.50
CA THR A 362 -44.13 -17.20 -1.70
C THR A 362 -45.36 -17.52 -2.56
N TRP A 363 -46.23 -18.39 -2.04
CA TRP A 363 -47.50 -18.80 -2.65
C TRP A 363 -48.50 -19.21 -1.58
N ASP A 364 -49.80 -19.29 -1.92
CA ASP A 364 -50.86 -19.57 -0.94
C ASP A 364 -51.08 -21.09 -0.67
N TYR A 365 -50.35 -21.97 -1.35
CA TYR A 365 -50.64 -23.41 -1.38
C TYR A 365 -49.87 -24.25 -0.34
N SER A 366 -48.65 -23.86 0.03
CA SER A 366 -47.84 -24.52 1.06
C SER A 366 -46.90 -23.54 1.78
N LEU A 367 -46.30 -23.97 2.90
CA LEU A 367 -45.25 -23.23 3.62
C LEU A 367 -43.84 -23.47 3.05
N ASP A 368 -43.69 -24.41 2.12
CA ASP A 368 -42.43 -24.82 1.51
C ASP A 368 -42.75 -25.23 0.06
N SER A 369 -42.36 -24.41 -0.90
CA SER A 369 -42.65 -24.64 -2.32
C SER A 369 -41.91 -25.83 -2.91
N THR A 370 -40.89 -26.37 -2.23
CA THR A 370 -40.17 -27.57 -2.67
C THR A 370 -40.94 -28.86 -2.38
N GLN A 371 -41.94 -28.82 -1.47
CA GLN A 371 -42.90 -29.90 -1.30
C GLN A 371 -43.95 -29.81 -2.42
N GLY A 372 -44.05 -30.86 -3.23
CA GLY A 372 -45.01 -30.93 -4.33
C GLY A 372 -46.46 -30.90 -3.85
N VAL A 373 -47.27 -30.03 -4.46
CA VAL A 373 -48.70 -29.86 -4.17
C VAL A 373 -49.51 -30.39 -5.35
N ASN A 374 -50.55 -31.18 -5.07
CA ASN A 374 -51.44 -31.74 -6.09
C ASN A 374 -52.49 -30.71 -6.53
N PHE A 375 -52.51 -30.39 -7.83
CA PHE A 375 -53.51 -29.55 -8.49
C PHE A 375 -54.33 -30.37 -9.49
N SER A 376 -55.63 -30.08 -9.62
CA SER A 376 -56.48 -30.77 -10.58
C SER A 376 -56.19 -30.31 -12.01
N ALA A 377 -55.96 -31.27 -12.92
CA ALA A 377 -55.68 -31.04 -14.33
C ALA A 377 -56.79 -31.70 -15.19
N PRO A 378 -57.91 -31.01 -15.48
CA PRO A 378 -58.97 -31.55 -16.32
C PRO A 378 -58.56 -31.58 -17.79
N SER A 379 -58.92 -32.66 -18.50
CA SER A 379 -58.72 -32.82 -19.95
C SER A 379 -59.17 -31.60 -20.75
N ASP A 380 -58.35 -31.16 -21.71
CA ASP A 380 -58.55 -29.97 -22.57
C ASP A 380 -58.68 -28.62 -21.82
N ILE A 381 -58.34 -28.53 -20.52
CA ILE A 381 -58.44 -27.30 -19.72
C ILE A 381 -57.06 -26.78 -19.30
N THR A 382 -56.74 -25.58 -19.75
CA THR A 382 -55.62 -24.78 -19.24
C THR A 382 -55.94 -24.21 -17.85
N SER A 383 -55.19 -24.65 -16.85
CA SER A 383 -55.18 -24.19 -15.47
C SER A 383 -54.02 -23.21 -15.21
N TRP A 384 -54.00 -22.56 -14.04
CA TRP A 384 -53.05 -21.49 -13.70
C TRP A 384 -52.55 -21.59 -12.26
N ILE A 385 -51.29 -21.20 -12.04
CA ILE A 385 -50.60 -21.16 -10.73
C ILE A 385 -49.98 -19.79 -10.55
N GLN A 386 -50.41 -19.08 -9.50
CA GLN A 386 -49.84 -17.80 -9.10
C GLN A 386 -48.87 -17.98 -7.93
N PHE A 387 -47.71 -17.34 -8.03
CA PHE A 387 -46.72 -17.24 -6.95
C PHE A 387 -45.96 -15.91 -7.06
N SER A 388 -45.18 -15.58 -6.05
CA SER A 388 -44.34 -14.38 -6.01
C SER A 388 -42.89 -14.75 -5.70
N ILE A 389 -41.95 -14.00 -6.29
CA ILE A 389 -40.53 -14.08 -5.99
C ILE A 389 -40.08 -12.72 -5.48
N THR A 390 -39.42 -12.70 -4.31
CA THR A 390 -38.79 -11.49 -3.76
C THR A 390 -37.29 -11.58 -3.95
N ALA A 391 -36.71 -10.55 -4.57
CA ALA A 391 -35.27 -10.41 -4.68
C ALA A 391 -34.65 -10.10 -3.30
N PRO A 392 -33.46 -10.65 -2.97
CA PRO A 392 -32.72 -10.18 -1.81
C PRO A 392 -32.37 -8.69 -1.95
N ILE A 393 -32.06 -8.03 -0.83
CA ILE A 393 -31.49 -6.67 -0.86
C ILE A 393 -29.97 -6.76 -1.01
N THR A 394 -29.39 -5.86 -1.81
CA THR A 394 -27.94 -5.82 -2.02
C THR A 394 -27.22 -5.55 -0.69
N ARG A 395 -26.23 -6.39 -0.37
CA ARG A 395 -25.36 -6.25 0.80
C ARG A 395 -23.93 -6.55 0.40
N ASN A 396 -22.98 -5.70 0.79
CA ASN A 396 -21.56 -5.85 0.44
C ASN A 396 -21.37 -6.14 -1.06
N GLY A 397 -22.05 -5.37 -1.93
CA GLY A 397 -21.97 -5.53 -3.38
C GLY A 397 -22.66 -6.76 -3.99
N MET A 398 -23.27 -7.64 -3.19
CA MET A 398 -23.89 -8.90 -3.65
C MET A 398 -25.42 -8.92 -3.45
N PRO A 399 -26.19 -9.58 -4.33
CA PRO A 399 -25.79 -10.15 -5.62
C PRO A 399 -25.37 -9.10 -6.67
N LEU A 400 -24.52 -9.51 -7.61
CA LEU A 400 -24.02 -8.67 -8.72
C LEU A 400 -25.14 -8.28 -9.69
N ALA A 401 -25.09 -7.09 -10.28
CA ALA A 401 -26.05 -6.71 -11.33
C ALA A 401 -25.88 -7.60 -12.57
N ASN A 402 -27.00 -7.89 -13.22
CA ASN A 402 -27.13 -8.83 -14.35
C ASN A 402 -26.81 -10.30 -14.03
N SER A 403 -26.49 -10.66 -12.79
CA SER A 403 -26.39 -12.09 -12.41
C SER A 403 -27.72 -12.80 -12.65
N LEU A 404 -27.65 -14.00 -13.24
CA LEU A 404 -28.81 -14.85 -13.52
C LEU A 404 -28.97 -15.87 -12.39
N HIS A 405 -30.10 -15.79 -11.69
CA HIS A 405 -30.48 -16.69 -10.60
C HIS A 405 -31.54 -17.65 -11.11
N GLN A 406 -31.28 -18.95 -11.05
CA GLN A 406 -32.15 -19.96 -11.65
C GLN A 406 -33.32 -20.36 -10.74
N PHE A 407 -34.45 -20.64 -11.37
CA PHE A 407 -35.67 -21.16 -10.79
C PHE A 407 -36.21 -22.29 -11.66
N SER A 408 -36.77 -23.30 -11.03
CA SER A 408 -37.34 -24.47 -11.73
C SER A 408 -38.67 -24.84 -11.10
N MET A 409 -39.72 -24.83 -11.93
CA MET A 409 -40.98 -25.48 -11.62
C MET A 409 -40.96 -26.88 -12.23
N GLU A 410 -41.20 -27.90 -11.42
CA GLU A 410 -41.41 -29.27 -11.89
C GLU A 410 -42.89 -29.62 -11.75
N LEU A 411 -43.43 -30.27 -12.78
CA LEU A 411 -44.75 -30.88 -12.84
C LEU A 411 -44.59 -32.39 -12.97
N GLU A 412 -45.39 -33.17 -12.25
CA GLU A 412 -45.50 -34.63 -12.37
C GLU A 412 -46.97 -35.04 -12.46
N SER A 413 -47.31 -35.83 -13.49
CA SER A 413 -48.64 -36.43 -13.65
C SER A 413 -48.84 -37.61 -12.70
N GLU A 414 -49.89 -37.58 -11.87
CA GLU A 414 -50.20 -38.65 -10.91
C GLU A 414 -50.62 -39.95 -11.62
N ILE A 415 -51.20 -39.87 -12.83
CA ILE A 415 -51.62 -41.06 -13.61
C ILE A 415 -50.47 -41.66 -14.43
N SER A 416 -49.63 -40.84 -15.07
CA SER A 416 -48.63 -41.32 -16.03
C SER A 416 -47.20 -41.38 -15.47
N GLY A 417 -46.89 -40.63 -14.41
CA GLY A 417 -45.51 -40.43 -13.93
C GLY A 417 -44.64 -39.58 -14.86
N VAL A 418 -45.18 -39.10 -15.98
CA VAL A 418 -44.46 -38.17 -16.88
C VAL A 418 -44.26 -36.83 -16.17
N LYS A 419 -43.09 -36.25 -16.40
CA LYS A 419 -42.65 -34.98 -15.81
C LYS A 419 -42.42 -33.94 -16.88
N ASP A 420 -42.65 -32.69 -16.50
CA ASP A 420 -42.34 -31.50 -17.31
C ASP A 420 -41.75 -30.40 -16.43
N TRP A 421 -40.96 -29.49 -17.03
CA TRP A 421 -40.18 -28.48 -16.33
C TRP A 421 -40.22 -27.10 -17.00
N TYR A 422 -40.70 -26.11 -16.25
CA TYR A 422 -40.54 -24.70 -16.60
C TYR A 422 -39.37 -24.10 -15.82
N ASN A 423 -38.22 -24.00 -16.50
CA ASN A 423 -36.98 -23.42 -16.00
C ASN A 423 -36.86 -21.96 -16.46
N PHE A 424 -36.62 -21.04 -15.54
CA PHE A 424 -36.51 -19.60 -15.83
C PHE A 424 -35.47 -18.92 -14.93
N SER A 425 -34.92 -17.79 -15.38
CA SER A 425 -33.94 -17.02 -14.63
C SER A 425 -34.46 -15.67 -14.17
N MET A 426 -34.07 -15.24 -12.97
CA MET A 426 -34.15 -13.84 -12.54
C MET A 426 -32.81 -13.15 -12.80
N ARG A 427 -32.83 -12.10 -13.64
CA ARG A 427 -31.71 -11.18 -13.85
C ARG A 427 -31.76 -10.10 -12.76
N TYR A 428 -30.80 -10.13 -11.85
CA TYR A 428 -30.74 -9.22 -10.72
C TYR A 428 -30.42 -7.78 -11.17
N GLY A 429 -31.18 -6.80 -10.69
CA GLY A 429 -31.06 -5.40 -11.08
C GLY A 429 -29.86 -4.65 -10.48
N TYR A 430 -29.84 -3.35 -10.72
CA TYR A 430 -28.72 -2.49 -10.34
C TYR A 430 -28.92 -1.87 -8.95
N PHE A 431 -27.85 -1.87 -8.15
CA PHE A 431 -27.73 -1.08 -6.93
C PHE A 431 -26.50 -0.18 -7.02
N HIS A 432 -26.65 1.07 -6.59
CA HIS A 432 -25.61 2.09 -6.58
C HIS A 432 -25.56 2.74 -5.20
N GLY A 433 -24.37 3.04 -4.71
CA GLY A 433 -24.19 3.66 -3.40
C GLY A 433 -22.72 3.75 -3.03
N ALA A 434 -22.39 4.72 -2.18
CA ALA A 434 -21.06 4.91 -1.64
C ALA A 434 -21.11 5.08 -0.11
N GLU A 435 -20.12 4.57 0.60
CA GLU A 435 -19.98 4.70 2.05
C GLU A 435 -18.67 5.43 2.39
N ILE A 436 -18.67 6.22 3.46
CA ILE A 436 -17.47 6.77 4.08
C ILE A 436 -17.09 5.84 5.23
N ILE A 437 -15.98 5.13 5.09
CA ILE A 437 -15.49 4.16 6.09
C ILE A 437 -14.72 4.87 7.19
N GLU A 438 -13.87 5.83 6.82
CA GLU A 438 -13.00 6.56 7.73
C GLU A 438 -12.66 7.93 7.13
N GLY A 439 -12.81 9.01 7.90
CA GLY A 439 -12.43 10.37 7.49
C GLY A 439 -13.41 11.45 7.99
N GLY A 440 -13.00 12.72 7.85
CA GLY A 440 -13.66 13.84 8.51
C GLY A 440 -13.24 14.01 9.97
N GLY A 441 -13.92 14.89 10.70
CA GLY A 441 -13.61 15.18 12.11
C GLY A 441 -12.69 16.38 12.26
N THR A 442 -11.58 16.24 12.98
CA THR A 442 -10.66 17.35 13.28
C THR A 442 -9.20 16.93 13.11
N PHE A 443 -8.42 17.77 12.41
CA PHE A 443 -6.98 17.62 12.18
C PHE A 443 -6.25 18.87 12.70
N SER A 444 -4.96 18.74 13.02
CA SER A 444 -4.11 19.84 13.49
C SER A 444 -2.89 20.01 12.59
N ILE A 445 -2.56 21.25 12.22
CA ILE A 445 -1.46 21.61 11.31
C ILE A 445 -0.61 22.73 11.93
N ALA A 446 0.68 22.78 11.62
CA ALA A 446 1.52 23.92 12.01
C ALA A 446 1.19 25.18 11.16
N PRO A 447 1.51 26.39 11.64
CA PRO A 447 1.43 27.62 10.83
C PRO A 447 2.25 27.52 9.54
N PHE A 448 1.69 28.00 8.42
CA PHE A 448 2.29 27.99 7.07
C PHE A 448 2.72 26.61 6.51
N ASP A 449 2.37 25.51 7.19
CA ASP A 449 2.71 24.14 6.83
C ASP A 449 1.70 23.51 5.84
N VAL A 450 2.08 22.35 5.26
CA VAL A 450 1.30 21.60 4.27
C VAL A 450 1.08 20.17 4.73
N ALA A 451 -0.13 19.87 5.19
CA ALA A 451 -0.53 18.54 5.63
C ALA A 451 -1.24 17.74 4.53
N THR A 452 -1.18 16.41 4.64
CA THR A 452 -2.02 15.49 3.86
C THR A 452 -2.99 14.77 4.79
N ILE A 453 -4.28 14.85 4.49
CA ILE A 453 -5.37 14.18 5.22
C ILE A 453 -5.83 13.00 4.36
N GLU A 454 -5.87 11.80 4.93
CA GLU A 454 -6.34 10.59 4.26
C GLU A 454 -7.78 10.23 4.70
N MET A 455 -8.53 9.63 3.79
CA MET A 455 -9.92 9.20 3.96
C MET A 455 -10.15 7.93 3.14
N SER A 456 -11.06 7.06 3.59
CA SER A 456 -11.41 5.82 2.91
C SER A 456 -12.90 5.79 2.56
N ALA A 457 -13.22 5.50 1.29
CA ALA A 457 -14.59 5.31 0.80
C ALA A 457 -14.78 3.90 0.25
N ARG A 458 -16.02 3.41 0.23
CA ARG A 458 -16.38 2.06 -0.26
C ARG A 458 -17.48 2.13 -1.32
N ASN A 459 -17.36 1.30 -2.36
CA ASN A 459 -18.44 1.04 -3.30
C ASN A 459 -19.44 0.06 -2.66
N LEU A 460 -20.65 0.53 -2.32
CA LEU A 460 -21.74 -0.34 -1.84
C LEU A 460 -22.57 -0.93 -2.99
N GLY A 461 -22.43 -0.40 -4.21
CA GLY A 461 -23.12 -0.86 -5.40
C GLY A 461 -22.70 -2.26 -5.83
N ASN A 462 -23.56 -2.91 -6.61
CA ASN A 462 -23.33 -4.26 -7.13
C ASN A 462 -22.75 -4.29 -8.56
N THR A 463 -22.07 -3.22 -8.93
CA THR A 463 -21.35 -3.06 -10.21
C THR A 463 -20.00 -2.40 -9.98
N GLN A 464 -19.01 -2.75 -10.81
CA GLN A 464 -17.74 -2.05 -10.86
C GLN A 464 -17.98 -0.61 -11.35
N ARG A 465 -17.65 0.40 -10.54
CA ARG A 465 -18.03 1.82 -10.78
C ARG A 465 -17.07 2.80 -10.14
N ASP A 466 -16.87 3.93 -10.81
CA ASP A 466 -16.20 5.09 -10.24
C ASP A 466 -17.00 5.67 -9.07
N ILE A 467 -16.30 5.91 -7.96
CA ILE A 467 -16.80 6.70 -6.84
C ILE A 467 -16.25 8.12 -6.96
N ALA A 468 -17.13 9.09 -7.18
CA ALA A 468 -16.75 10.48 -7.34
C ALA A 468 -16.65 11.20 -5.99
N VAL A 469 -15.68 12.12 -5.89
CA VAL A 469 -15.42 12.94 -4.71
C VAL A 469 -15.26 14.41 -5.10
N SER A 470 -15.77 15.32 -4.25
CA SER A 470 -15.56 16.77 -4.36
C SER A 470 -15.62 17.43 -2.98
N ILE A 471 -15.06 18.63 -2.86
CA ILE A 471 -14.96 19.40 -1.62
C ILE A 471 -15.55 20.80 -1.76
N ARG A 472 -16.06 21.38 -0.67
CA ARG A 472 -16.44 22.80 -0.59
C ARG A 472 -16.11 23.41 0.77
N PRO A 473 -15.76 24.71 0.85
CA PRO A 473 -15.63 25.40 2.13
C PRO A 473 -16.99 25.59 2.81
N VAL A 474 -17.02 25.44 4.13
CA VAL A 474 -18.20 25.65 4.99
C VAL A 474 -17.85 26.52 6.20
N ASP A 475 -18.85 27.08 6.88
CA ASP A 475 -18.67 27.82 8.13
C ASP A 475 -18.61 26.88 9.36
N GLU A 476 -18.41 27.45 10.55
CA GLU A 476 -18.37 26.69 11.82
C GLU A 476 -19.66 25.91 12.13
N ASN A 477 -20.78 26.25 11.48
CA ASN A 477 -22.08 25.58 11.61
C ASN A 477 -22.33 24.53 10.50
N GLY A 478 -21.39 24.35 9.57
CA GLY A 478 -21.54 23.50 8.38
C GLY A 478 -22.28 24.17 7.21
N SER A 479 -22.54 25.47 7.27
CA SER A 479 -23.21 26.22 6.19
C SER A 479 -22.27 26.42 5.00
N ALA A 480 -22.73 26.15 3.79
CA ALA A 480 -21.89 26.25 2.59
C ALA A 480 -21.48 27.70 2.26
N ILE A 481 -20.16 27.95 2.24
CA ILE A 481 -19.57 29.21 1.78
C ILE A 481 -19.34 29.18 0.26
N GLY A 482 -19.01 27.99 -0.28
CA GLY A 482 -18.69 27.79 -1.70
C GLY A 482 -19.47 26.65 -2.37
N GLY A 483 -19.30 26.55 -3.69
CA GLY A 483 -19.70 25.37 -4.46
C GLY A 483 -18.68 24.24 -4.37
N TYR A 484 -19.07 23.04 -4.82
CA TYR A 484 -18.19 21.88 -4.89
C TYR A 484 -17.16 21.99 -6.02
N SER A 485 -15.91 21.60 -5.72
CA SER A 485 -14.79 21.58 -6.67
C SER A 485 -13.80 20.45 -6.33
N GLN A 486 -12.70 20.34 -7.09
CA GLN A 486 -11.54 19.51 -6.72
C GLN A 486 -10.53 20.28 -5.85
N ALA A 487 -10.61 21.63 -5.84
CA ALA A 487 -9.71 22.53 -5.13
C ALA A 487 -10.41 23.86 -4.81
N PHE A 488 -10.11 24.46 -3.65
CA PHE A 488 -10.54 25.81 -3.31
C PHE A 488 -9.46 26.55 -2.50
N ALA A 489 -9.55 27.87 -2.49
CA ALA A 489 -8.78 28.73 -1.60
C ALA A 489 -9.73 29.68 -0.86
N LEU A 490 -9.52 29.88 0.44
CA LEU A 490 -10.33 30.75 1.30
C LEU A 490 -9.47 31.26 2.46
N GLU A 491 -9.41 32.59 2.63
CA GLU A 491 -8.66 33.22 3.74
C GLU A 491 -7.22 32.69 3.87
N GLU A 492 -6.52 32.65 2.73
CA GLU A 492 -5.15 32.12 2.54
C GLU A 492 -4.93 30.62 2.83
N TRP A 493 -5.95 29.89 3.30
CA TRP A 493 -5.95 28.42 3.24
C TRP A 493 -6.11 27.94 1.80
N ASN A 494 -5.34 26.92 1.42
CA ASN A 494 -5.52 26.20 0.16
C ASN A 494 -5.85 24.73 0.45
N VAL A 495 -6.92 24.20 -0.15
CA VAL A 495 -7.33 22.79 0.02
C VAL A 495 -7.61 22.18 -1.34
N PHE A 496 -7.04 21.02 -1.63
CA PHE A 496 -7.32 20.28 -2.86
C PHE A 496 -7.23 18.76 -2.71
N ILE A 497 -7.91 18.05 -3.60
CA ILE A 497 -7.85 16.59 -3.71
C ILE A 497 -6.53 16.24 -4.42
N GLN A 498 -5.58 15.69 -3.66
CA GLN A 498 -4.24 15.32 -4.11
C GLN A 498 -4.24 13.97 -4.84
N ASN A 499 -5.02 12.99 -4.35
CA ASN A 499 -5.20 11.70 -5.00
C ASN A 499 -6.62 11.16 -4.76
N LYS A 500 -7.18 10.51 -5.79
CA LYS A 500 -8.45 9.80 -5.80
C LYS A 500 -8.44 8.55 -6.70
N MET A 501 -7.27 8.11 -7.18
CA MET A 501 -7.13 7.05 -8.20
C MET A 501 -7.69 5.71 -7.72
N GLU A 502 -7.62 5.43 -6.42
CA GLU A 502 -8.23 4.24 -5.79
C GLU A 502 -9.77 4.29 -5.76
N LEU A 503 -10.40 5.34 -6.29
CA LEU A 503 -11.86 5.43 -6.48
C LEU A 503 -12.31 5.20 -7.93
N GLU A 504 -11.39 5.00 -8.87
CA GLU A 504 -11.68 4.75 -10.28
C GLU A 504 -11.83 3.23 -10.48
N GLU A 505 -12.83 2.80 -11.25
CA GLU A 505 -13.14 1.39 -11.53
C GLU A 505 -13.32 0.47 -10.30
N MET A 506 -13.77 0.98 -9.15
CA MET A 506 -13.91 0.21 -7.90
C MET A 506 -14.89 -0.97 -8.03
N TRP A 507 -14.45 -2.17 -7.63
CA TRP A 507 -15.29 -3.36 -7.56
C TRP A 507 -16.36 -3.27 -6.45
N PRO A 508 -17.44 -4.07 -6.53
CA PRO A 508 -18.42 -4.17 -5.46
C PRO A 508 -17.77 -4.51 -4.11
N ASN A 509 -18.11 -3.77 -3.05
CA ASN A 509 -17.51 -3.86 -1.70
C ASN A 509 -16.03 -3.44 -1.57
N GLU A 510 -15.37 -3.03 -2.65
CA GLU A 510 -14.00 -2.51 -2.60
C GLU A 510 -13.93 -1.21 -1.80
N THR A 511 -12.78 -0.95 -1.16
CA THR A 511 -12.54 0.22 -0.31
C THR A 511 -11.27 0.92 -0.77
N GLY A 512 -11.39 2.17 -1.20
CA GLY A 512 -10.32 2.95 -1.84
C GLY A 512 -10.05 4.27 -1.13
N LYS A 513 -8.81 4.75 -1.21
CA LYS A 513 -8.34 5.93 -0.47
C LYS A 513 -8.38 7.22 -1.26
N ILE A 514 -8.61 8.29 -0.50
CA ILE A 514 -8.66 9.68 -0.94
C ILE A 514 -7.63 10.44 -0.12
N ARG A 515 -6.85 11.30 -0.76
CA ARG A 515 -5.92 12.21 -0.08
C ARG A 515 -6.25 13.65 -0.42
N PHE A 516 -6.44 14.46 0.62
CA PHE A 516 -6.57 15.91 0.52
C PHE A 516 -5.27 16.54 0.99
N GLN A 517 -4.73 17.49 0.22
CA GLN A 517 -3.67 18.37 0.69
C GLN A 517 -4.29 19.66 1.23
N VAL A 518 -3.84 20.07 2.41
CA VAL A 518 -4.25 21.31 3.10
C VAL A 518 -3.01 22.11 3.41
N GLN A 519 -2.94 23.34 2.91
CA GLN A 519 -1.95 24.34 3.33
C GLN A 519 -2.61 25.33 4.29
N SER A 520 -1.94 25.62 5.40
CA SER A 520 -2.36 26.67 6.34
C SER A 520 -1.79 28.05 5.96
N PRO A 521 -2.47 29.14 6.33
CA PRO A 521 -1.93 30.49 6.17
C PRO A 521 -0.81 30.79 7.19
N LEU A 522 -0.14 31.93 7.02
CA LEU A 522 0.89 32.44 7.94
C LEU A 522 0.26 33.09 9.19
N LEU A 523 -0.60 32.35 9.90
CA LEU A 523 -1.29 32.76 11.12
C LEU A 523 -0.92 31.81 12.27
N VAL A 524 -0.71 32.35 13.47
CA VAL A 524 -0.38 31.55 14.66
C VAL A 524 -1.57 30.79 15.25
N ALA A 525 -2.79 31.12 14.83
CA ALA A 525 -4.02 30.45 15.22
C ALA A 525 -5.07 30.62 14.11
N GLY A 526 -5.91 29.61 13.93
CA GLY A 526 -6.99 29.63 12.95
C GLY A 526 -7.69 28.27 12.86
N SER A 527 -8.89 28.27 12.30
CA SER A 527 -9.61 27.07 11.91
C SER A 527 -10.16 27.26 10.50
N MET A 528 -10.15 26.21 9.69
CA MET A 528 -10.99 26.14 8.49
C MET A 528 -11.83 24.87 8.52
N PHE A 529 -12.88 24.86 7.71
CA PHE A 529 -13.83 23.75 7.62
C PHE A 529 -14.15 23.50 6.13
N PHE A 530 -14.05 22.25 5.69
CA PHE A 530 -14.61 21.82 4.41
C PHE A 530 -15.52 20.63 4.57
N GLU A 531 -16.54 20.58 3.72
CA GLU A 531 -17.40 19.41 3.57
C GLU A 531 -16.97 18.64 2.32
N ILE A 532 -16.87 17.33 2.49
CA ILE A 532 -16.51 16.35 1.48
C ILE A 532 -17.80 15.69 1.02
N LYS A 533 -18.11 15.76 -0.27
CA LYS A 533 -19.19 14.98 -0.91
C LYS A 533 -18.57 13.78 -1.62
N ILE A 534 -19.07 12.58 -1.35
CA ILE A 534 -18.73 11.32 -2.03
C ILE A 534 -20.00 10.66 -2.56
N TRP A 535 -19.98 10.13 -3.79
CA TRP A 535 -21.13 9.48 -4.43
C TRP A 535 -20.71 8.44 -5.47
N SER A 536 -21.53 7.41 -5.71
CA SER A 536 -21.36 6.57 -6.89
C SER A 536 -21.72 7.37 -8.13
N THR A 537 -20.89 7.35 -9.18
CA THR A 537 -21.12 8.13 -10.42
C THR A 537 -22.48 7.87 -11.07
N ALA A 538 -23.06 6.68 -10.85
CA ALA A 538 -24.37 6.29 -11.36
C ALA A 538 -25.57 6.74 -10.50
N ALA A 539 -25.36 7.24 -9.28
CA ALA A 539 -26.40 7.82 -8.41
C ALA A 539 -25.90 9.08 -7.66
N PRO A 540 -25.79 10.25 -8.33
CA PRO A 540 -25.28 11.49 -7.73
C PRO A 540 -26.14 12.14 -6.64
N GLU A 541 -27.38 11.69 -6.51
CA GLU A 541 -28.37 12.02 -5.48
C GLU A 541 -28.11 11.33 -4.14
N ASP A 542 -27.74 10.05 -4.14
CA ASP A 542 -27.46 9.22 -2.95
C ASP A 542 -26.04 9.45 -2.41
N ALA A 543 -25.69 10.72 -2.28
CA ALA A 543 -24.39 11.16 -1.85
C ALA A 543 -24.25 11.16 -0.32
N VAL A 544 -23.07 10.74 0.14
CA VAL A 544 -22.65 10.79 1.53
C VAL A 544 -21.71 11.96 1.77
N PHE A 545 -21.78 12.54 2.97
CA PHE A 545 -21.09 13.78 3.33
C PHE A 545 -20.33 13.63 4.64
N ALA A 546 -19.15 14.24 4.74
CA ALA A 546 -18.39 14.39 5.98
C ALA A 546 -17.78 15.79 6.07
N ILE A 547 -17.73 16.37 7.27
CA ILE A 547 -17.07 17.65 7.53
C ILE A 547 -15.68 17.40 8.11
N GLN A 548 -14.66 18.00 7.50
CA GLN A 548 -13.30 18.06 7.98
C GLN A 548 -13.01 19.46 8.54
N ARG A 549 -12.69 19.53 9.82
CA ARG A 549 -12.09 20.70 10.47
C ARG A 549 -10.57 20.58 10.44
N VAL A 550 -9.86 21.68 10.19
CA VAL A 550 -8.40 21.77 10.37
C VAL A 550 -8.09 22.97 11.26
N ASN A 551 -7.28 22.77 12.29
CA ASN A 551 -6.86 23.79 13.24
C ASN A 551 -5.37 24.07 13.10
N ILE A 552 -4.99 25.34 13.13
CA ILE A 552 -3.59 25.70 13.34
C ILE A 552 -3.25 25.49 14.81
N VAL A 553 -2.21 24.70 15.08
CA VAL A 553 -1.64 24.44 16.40
C VAL A 553 -0.13 24.56 16.30
N PRO A 554 0.47 25.70 16.70
CA PRO A 554 1.92 25.85 16.76
C PRO A 554 2.54 24.89 17.76
N ARG A 555 3.71 24.34 17.44
CA ARG A 555 4.52 23.54 18.34
C ARG A 555 5.62 24.40 18.96
N SER A 556 5.71 24.39 20.29
CA SER A 556 6.86 24.91 21.02
C SER A 556 7.99 23.88 21.00
N GLY A 557 9.23 24.37 21.00
CA GLY A 557 10.44 23.55 20.95
C GLY A 557 11.69 24.44 20.89
N GLY A 558 12.80 23.95 21.43
CA GLY A 558 14.09 24.61 21.32
C GLY A 558 15.21 23.64 21.64
N ASP A 559 16.43 23.98 21.24
CA ASP A 559 17.63 23.25 21.65
C ASP A 559 18.63 24.16 22.36
N LEU A 560 19.46 23.54 23.19
CA LEU A 560 20.48 24.17 24.02
C LEU A 560 21.80 23.45 23.78
N GLU A 561 22.73 24.09 23.09
CA GLU A 561 24.11 23.62 22.95
C GLU A 561 25.05 24.39 23.89
N LEU A 562 26.18 23.78 24.26
CA LEU A 562 27.23 24.40 25.06
C LEU A 562 28.56 24.31 24.31
N ASN A 563 29.14 25.48 24.03
CA ASN A 563 30.41 25.65 23.34
C ASN A 563 31.53 25.81 24.38
N ASN A 564 32.03 24.69 24.90
CA ASN A 564 32.99 24.70 26.01
C ASN A 564 34.40 25.02 25.53
N ILE A 565 34.97 26.13 25.99
CA ILE A 565 36.32 26.60 25.64
C ILE A 565 37.20 26.83 26.87
N ASP A 566 36.60 27.17 28.02
CA ASP A 566 37.30 27.74 29.18
C ASP A 566 37.12 26.88 30.46
N CYS A 567 35.88 26.44 30.74
CA CYS A 567 35.53 25.66 31.93
C CYS A 567 35.85 24.14 31.84
N GLN A 568 36.69 23.70 30.91
CA GLN A 568 37.14 22.29 30.84
C GLN A 568 38.30 21.96 31.78
N PHE A 569 38.84 22.96 32.47
CA PHE A 569 39.97 22.83 33.38
C PHE A 569 39.56 23.17 34.82
N GLU A 570 40.31 22.64 35.77
CA GLU A 570 40.11 22.89 37.19
C GLU A 570 40.28 24.39 37.45
N THR A 571 39.26 25.03 38.01
CA THR A 571 39.24 26.50 38.19
C THR A 571 39.69 26.83 39.60
N SER A 572 40.66 27.73 39.75
CA SER A 572 41.18 28.09 41.08
C SER A 572 40.19 28.99 41.84
N PRO A 573 40.13 28.92 43.19
CA PRO A 573 39.50 29.97 44.00
C PRO A 573 39.93 31.38 43.58
N GLY A 574 38.95 32.28 43.41
CA GLY A 574 39.17 33.64 42.92
C GLY A 574 39.28 33.81 41.40
N GLU A 575 39.46 32.72 40.62
CA GLU A 575 39.36 32.76 39.17
C GLU A 575 37.89 32.66 38.70
N ILE A 576 37.65 33.02 37.43
CA ILE A 576 36.33 32.96 36.79
C ILE A 576 36.48 32.22 35.46
N CYS A 577 35.85 31.05 35.34
CA CYS A 577 35.74 30.36 34.05
C CYS A 577 34.44 30.79 33.35
N ARG A 578 34.45 30.79 32.00
CA ARG A 578 33.31 31.27 31.20
C ARG A 578 33.01 30.33 30.04
N THR A 579 31.83 29.72 30.05
CA THR A 579 31.33 28.93 28.92
C THR A 579 30.26 29.68 28.13
N GLU A 580 30.16 29.39 26.83
CA GLU A 580 29.10 29.91 25.96
C GLU A 580 27.97 28.88 25.84
N LEU A 581 26.73 29.36 25.95
CA LEU A 581 25.51 28.65 25.62
C LEU A 581 24.96 29.18 24.29
N ILE A 582 24.39 28.28 23.51
CA ILE A 582 23.74 28.56 22.23
C ILE A 582 22.32 28.02 22.32
N VAL A 583 21.34 28.85 21.97
CA VAL A 583 19.90 28.52 22.04
C VAL A 583 19.28 28.64 20.66
N GLU A 584 18.66 27.57 20.17
CA GLU A 584 17.90 27.54 18.91
C GLU A 584 16.40 27.39 19.19
N ASN A 585 15.56 28.14 18.47
CA ASN A 585 14.12 27.90 18.46
C ASN A 585 13.75 26.90 17.35
N THR A 586 13.50 25.66 17.74
CA THR A 586 13.07 24.57 16.84
C THR A 586 11.54 24.46 16.70
N GLY A 587 10.79 25.38 17.32
CA GLY A 587 9.33 25.50 17.20
C GLY A 587 8.86 26.28 15.97
N ASP A 588 7.56 26.21 15.69
CA ASP A 588 6.97 26.72 14.44
C ASP A 588 6.79 28.25 14.37
N ILE A 589 6.89 28.95 15.51
CA ILE A 589 6.59 30.39 15.63
C ILE A 589 7.61 31.09 16.54
N PRO A 590 7.62 32.44 16.60
CA PRO A 590 8.45 33.15 17.55
C PRO A 590 8.02 32.90 19.00
N TYR A 591 8.92 32.36 19.81
CA TYR A 591 8.71 32.06 21.23
C TYR A 591 9.63 32.91 22.13
N ASP A 592 9.18 33.11 23.37
CA ASP A 592 9.99 33.64 24.46
C ASP A 592 10.51 32.45 25.30
N PHE A 593 11.82 32.32 25.42
CA PHE A 593 12.55 31.25 26.12
C PHE A 593 13.14 31.77 27.42
N GLU A 594 13.18 30.92 28.45
CA GLU A 594 13.83 31.20 29.74
C GLU A 594 14.92 30.16 30.04
N LEU A 595 16.09 30.62 30.46
CA LEU A 595 17.19 29.78 30.96
C LEU A 595 17.16 29.76 32.48
N ILE A 596 16.93 28.57 33.03
CA ILE A 596 16.85 28.32 34.47
C ILE A 596 18.10 27.55 34.91
N LEU A 597 18.73 28.01 35.99
CA LEU A 597 19.82 27.29 36.65
C LEU A 597 19.23 26.35 37.71
N GLY A 598 19.77 25.13 37.79
CA GLY A 598 19.45 24.16 38.83
C GLY A 598 20.04 24.50 40.20
N GLU A 599 20.25 23.48 41.03
CA GLU A 599 20.91 23.66 42.33
C GLU A 599 22.38 24.08 42.13
N VAL A 600 22.83 25.11 42.85
CA VAL A 600 24.21 25.62 42.86
C VAL A 600 24.76 25.47 44.28
N PRO A 601 25.94 24.87 44.49
CA PRO A 601 26.49 24.69 45.83
C PRO A 601 27.01 26.01 46.40
N GLU A 602 26.99 26.14 47.74
CA GLU A 602 27.33 27.39 48.44
C GLU A 602 28.75 27.94 48.16
N TRP A 603 29.67 27.09 47.67
CA TRP A 603 31.04 27.47 47.30
C TRP A 603 31.21 28.03 45.88
N ALA A 604 30.19 27.90 45.01
CA ALA A 604 30.22 28.36 43.63
C ALA A 604 29.29 29.58 43.43
N ASN A 605 29.81 30.64 42.82
CA ASN A 605 29.01 31.76 42.35
C ASN A 605 28.78 31.62 40.84
N VAL A 606 27.53 31.49 40.42
CA VAL A 606 27.15 31.18 39.04
C VAL A 606 26.23 32.27 38.50
N SER A 607 26.47 32.74 37.28
CA SER A 607 25.68 33.81 36.66
C SER A 607 25.56 33.68 35.13
N LEU A 608 24.34 33.82 34.62
CA LEU A 608 24.03 33.96 33.20
C LEU A 608 24.10 35.43 32.78
N SER A 609 24.59 35.71 31.57
CA SER A 609 24.57 37.06 30.99
C SER A 609 23.19 37.46 30.45
N GLN A 610 22.33 36.48 30.14
CA GLN A 610 20.96 36.66 29.68
C GLN A 610 20.14 35.43 30.06
N ASN A 611 19.00 35.64 30.74
CA ASN A 611 18.11 34.55 31.18
C ASN A 611 16.83 34.46 30.35
N ASN A 612 16.44 35.49 29.60
CA ASN A 612 15.19 35.55 28.84
C ASN A 612 15.52 35.96 27.40
N ILE A 613 15.09 35.18 26.42
CA ILE A 613 15.52 35.27 25.02
C ILE A 613 14.28 35.12 24.13
N ARG A 614 14.03 36.07 23.22
CA ARG A 614 12.97 35.93 22.22
C ARG A 614 13.59 35.54 20.88
N LEU A 615 13.10 34.46 20.26
CA LEU A 615 13.62 33.94 19.00
C LEU A 615 12.49 33.63 18.03
N ASN A 616 12.67 33.99 16.76
CA ASN A 616 11.83 33.55 15.66
C ASN A 616 12.07 32.05 15.35
N ALA A 617 11.18 31.41 14.60
CA ALA A 617 11.34 30.00 14.22
C ALA A 617 12.63 29.80 13.40
N GLY A 618 13.47 28.84 13.82
CA GLY A 618 14.80 28.60 13.22
C GLY A 618 15.84 29.69 13.50
N GLU A 619 15.60 30.60 14.46
CA GLU A 619 16.59 31.58 14.89
C GLU A 619 17.46 31.02 16.04
N ILE A 620 18.76 31.30 15.96
CA ILE A 620 19.79 30.86 16.92
C ILE A 620 20.37 32.09 17.61
N ASN A 621 20.37 32.11 18.94
CA ASN A 621 21.12 33.06 19.75
C ASN A 621 22.39 32.41 20.31
N ASN A 622 23.53 33.07 20.12
CA ASN A 622 24.82 32.72 20.72
C ASN A 622 25.26 33.86 21.66
N GLN A 623 26.49 33.83 22.17
CA GLN A 623 26.99 34.85 23.11
C GLN A 623 26.18 34.98 24.41
N ILE A 624 25.44 33.93 24.79
CA ILE A 624 24.88 33.77 26.12
C ILE A 624 25.99 33.14 26.97
N TYR A 625 26.48 33.87 27.97
CA TYR A 625 27.64 33.44 28.75
C TYR A 625 27.23 33.02 30.15
N LEU A 626 27.72 31.86 30.55
CA LEU A 626 27.61 31.32 31.90
C LEU A 626 28.97 31.49 32.57
N ASN A 627 29.05 32.41 33.53
CA ASN A 627 30.26 32.73 34.28
C ASN A 627 30.18 32.04 35.64
N VAL A 628 31.24 31.31 35.99
CA VAL A 628 31.38 30.54 37.23
C VAL A 628 32.63 31.04 37.95
N SER A 629 32.52 31.37 39.23
CA SER A 629 33.67 31.66 40.08
C SER A 629 33.59 30.93 41.42
N ILE A 630 34.75 30.53 41.93
CA ILE A 630 34.86 29.71 43.15
C ILE A 630 35.30 30.58 44.32
N GLN A 631 34.67 30.38 45.47
CA GLN A 631 34.94 31.17 46.68
C GLN A 631 36.32 30.85 47.28
N GLU A 632 36.97 31.87 47.84
CA GLU A 632 38.22 31.74 48.59
C GLU A 632 38.06 30.74 49.76
N GLY A 633 39.06 29.87 49.96
CA GLY A 633 38.99 28.80 50.96
C GLY A 633 38.19 27.55 50.54
N THR A 634 37.72 27.46 49.29
CA THR A 634 37.13 26.21 48.77
C THR A 634 38.24 25.19 48.47
N LYS A 635 38.18 24.02 49.12
CA LYS A 635 39.17 22.94 48.98
C LYS A 635 39.35 22.46 47.54
N SER A 636 40.61 22.19 47.17
CA SER A 636 40.93 21.57 45.88
C SER A 636 40.28 20.19 45.75
N GLY A 637 39.84 19.86 44.53
CA GLY A 637 39.25 18.56 44.22
C GLY A 637 37.75 18.41 44.50
N GLU A 638 37.12 19.37 45.19
CA GLU A 638 35.66 19.47 45.25
C GLU A 638 35.08 19.66 43.84
N TYR A 639 33.92 19.07 43.56
CA TYR A 639 33.30 19.13 42.24
C TYR A 639 31.77 19.12 42.31
N THR A 640 31.12 19.62 41.26
CA THR A 640 29.65 19.68 41.15
C THR A 640 29.21 19.59 39.70
N ASP A 641 28.05 18.98 39.48
CA ASP A 641 27.32 18.97 38.21
C ASP A 641 26.32 20.13 38.22
N LEU A 642 26.46 21.10 37.32
CA LEU A 642 25.48 22.18 37.16
C LEU A 642 24.58 21.94 35.96
N VAL A 643 23.27 21.98 36.22
CA VAL A 643 22.22 21.86 35.20
C VAL A 643 21.72 23.25 34.79
N VAL A 644 21.63 23.47 33.48
CA VAL A 644 20.93 24.59 32.85
C VAL A 644 19.78 24.01 32.04
N GLU A 645 18.55 24.45 32.34
CA GLU A 645 17.33 24.05 31.63
C GLU A 645 16.86 25.17 30.71
N LEU A 646 16.53 24.83 29.46
CA LEU A 646 15.90 25.74 28.50
C LEU A 646 14.39 25.52 28.54
N TRP A 647 13.65 26.50 29.06
CA TRP A 647 12.20 26.48 29.20
C TRP A 647 11.49 27.30 28.11
N VAL A 648 10.37 26.79 27.62
CA VAL A 648 9.44 27.47 26.70
C VAL A 648 8.02 26.96 26.95
N ASP A 649 7.01 27.84 26.85
CA ASP A 649 5.58 27.43 26.87
C ASP A 649 5.17 26.55 28.09
N GLY A 650 5.86 26.72 29.21
CA GLY A 650 5.61 25.96 30.46
C GLY A 650 6.26 24.58 30.56
N TRP A 651 7.21 24.23 29.67
CA TRP A 651 7.99 22.99 29.75
C TRP A 651 9.46 23.19 29.30
N SER A 652 10.32 22.20 29.55
CA SER A 652 11.76 22.26 29.20
C SER A 652 12.10 21.29 28.05
N PRO A 653 12.24 21.76 26.79
CA PRO A 653 12.65 20.92 25.65
C PRO A 653 14.10 20.40 25.70
N SER A 654 15.05 21.16 26.26
CA SER A 654 16.47 20.77 26.31
C SER A 654 17.12 21.21 27.61
N SER A 655 18.17 20.51 28.02
CA SER A 655 18.90 20.77 29.27
C SER A 655 20.34 20.29 29.16
N ILE A 656 21.29 21.11 29.63
CA ILE A 656 22.71 20.74 29.67
C ILE A 656 23.17 20.59 31.10
N ASN A 657 23.95 19.53 31.34
CA ASN A 657 24.74 19.34 32.55
C ASN A 657 26.22 19.59 32.24
N PHE A 658 26.93 20.28 33.12
CA PHE A 658 28.39 20.46 33.02
C PHE A 658 29.06 20.37 34.39
N GLU A 659 30.13 19.58 34.47
CA GLU A 659 30.94 19.42 35.67
C GLU A 659 31.83 20.65 35.87
N ILE A 660 31.91 21.15 37.10
CA ILE A 660 32.93 22.09 37.57
C ILE A 660 33.75 21.40 38.64
N LYS A 661 35.08 21.54 38.57
CA LYS A 661 36.01 21.08 39.59
C LYS A 661 36.88 22.22 40.11
N VAL A 662 37.06 22.28 41.42
CA VAL A 662 37.95 23.23 42.10
C VAL A 662 39.40 22.79 41.92
N GLY A 663 40.24 23.71 41.43
CA GLY A 663 41.66 23.49 41.20
C GLY A 663 42.55 23.80 42.42
N ASP A 664 43.80 23.35 42.31
CA ASP A 664 44.87 23.64 43.27
C ASP A 664 45.25 25.14 43.24
N TYR A 665 45.05 25.83 44.36
CA TYR A 665 45.54 27.17 44.63
C TYR A 665 46.57 27.10 45.75
N PHE A 666 47.84 27.32 45.40
CA PHE A 666 48.96 27.38 46.35
C PHE A 666 49.16 28.83 46.82
N ASN A 667 49.26 29.05 48.13
CA ASN A 667 49.64 30.34 48.70
C ASN A 667 50.30 30.17 50.06
N TRP A 668 51.19 31.09 50.43
CA TRP A 668 51.92 31.07 51.70
C TRP A 668 51.88 32.43 52.36
N TYR A 669 51.89 32.45 53.69
CA TYR A 669 51.92 33.67 54.48
C TYR A 669 53.08 33.64 55.47
N LEU A 670 53.96 34.65 55.42
CA LEU A 670 55.02 34.84 56.42
C LEU A 670 54.39 35.45 57.68
N VAL A 671 54.16 34.61 58.69
CA VAL A 671 53.47 34.95 59.95
C VAL A 671 54.36 35.79 60.85
N GLU A 672 55.64 35.40 60.97
CA GLU A 672 56.59 36.01 61.89
C GLU A 672 58.02 35.92 61.31
N GLU A 673 58.75 37.04 61.39
CA GLU A 673 60.17 37.15 61.14
C GLU A 673 60.87 37.82 62.34
N ILE A 674 61.90 37.17 62.90
CA ILE A 674 62.66 37.68 64.05
C ILE A 674 64.15 37.59 63.74
N TYR A 675 64.83 38.74 63.89
CA TYR A 675 66.27 38.90 63.71
C TYR A 675 66.91 39.14 65.08
N THR A 676 67.92 38.35 65.45
CA THR A 676 68.58 38.43 66.76
C THR A 676 70.10 38.35 66.62
N HIS A 677 70.80 39.30 67.24
CA HIS A 677 72.26 39.33 67.34
C HIS A 677 72.66 39.17 68.81
N ASN A 678 73.31 38.06 69.15
CA ASN A 678 73.71 37.73 70.51
C ASN A 678 75.23 37.84 70.67
N TYR A 679 75.69 38.99 71.19
CA TYR A 679 77.10 39.38 71.28
C TYR A 679 77.79 38.87 72.55
N ASP A 680 78.84 38.06 72.38
CA ASP A 680 79.83 37.80 73.43
C ASP A 680 80.97 38.83 73.34
N TYR A 681 80.85 39.90 74.14
CA TYR A 681 81.86 40.97 74.21
C TYR A 681 83.17 40.55 74.90
N GLU A 682 83.25 39.41 75.60
CA GLU A 682 84.50 38.92 76.21
C GLU A 682 85.33 38.12 75.19
N ASN A 683 84.68 37.25 74.41
CA ASN A 683 85.32 36.45 73.37
C ASN A 683 85.36 37.14 71.99
N ARG A 684 84.62 38.24 71.81
CA ARG A 684 84.39 38.95 70.53
C ARG A 684 83.81 38.03 69.44
N GLU A 685 82.77 37.31 69.84
CA GLU A 685 81.92 36.52 68.93
C GLU A 685 80.49 37.06 68.92
N VAL A 686 79.75 36.84 67.84
CA VAL A 686 78.31 37.11 67.78
C VAL A 686 77.59 35.99 67.04
N ASN A 687 76.54 35.46 67.66
CA ASN A 687 75.60 34.58 66.97
C ASN A 687 74.45 35.42 66.40
N VAL A 688 74.33 35.45 65.08
CA VAL A 688 73.27 36.14 64.33
C VAL A 688 72.29 35.11 63.82
N SER A 689 71.02 35.21 64.24
CA SER A 689 69.97 34.24 63.90
C SER A 689 68.73 34.90 63.30
N MET A 690 68.23 34.31 62.22
CA MET A 690 66.95 34.61 61.57
C MET A 690 65.97 33.49 61.93
N TYR A 691 64.90 33.80 62.66
CA TYR A 691 63.80 32.88 62.94
C TYR A 691 62.58 33.28 62.11
N TRP A 692 62.07 32.37 61.29
CA TRP A 692 60.95 32.59 60.38
C TRP A 692 59.85 31.56 60.63
N THR A 693 58.59 31.98 60.49
CA THR A 693 57.40 31.10 60.51
C THR A 693 56.51 31.38 59.31
N LEU A 694 56.21 30.35 58.51
CA LEU A 694 55.33 30.45 57.34
C LEU A 694 54.13 29.51 57.47
N GLU A 695 52.95 29.98 57.09
CA GLU A 695 51.66 29.27 57.11
C GLU A 695 51.19 28.95 55.69
N ASN A 696 50.77 27.70 55.45
CA ASN A 696 50.12 27.31 54.19
C ASN A 696 48.71 27.91 54.15
N THR A 697 48.49 28.82 53.20
CA THR A 697 47.19 29.50 52.99
C THR A 697 46.60 29.17 51.61
N GLY A 698 47.10 28.12 50.96
CA GLY A 698 46.48 27.49 49.81
C GLY A 698 45.30 26.61 50.19
N ASN A 699 44.54 26.12 49.19
CA ASN A 699 43.36 25.26 49.39
C ASN A 699 43.68 23.75 49.34
N THR A 700 44.96 23.40 49.45
CA THR A 700 45.54 22.08 49.15
C THR A 700 46.91 21.94 49.86
N ASN A 701 47.43 20.73 49.98
CA ASN A 701 48.74 20.51 50.61
C ASN A 701 49.89 20.91 49.68
N ASP A 702 50.87 21.61 50.23
CA ASP A 702 52.09 22.08 49.54
C ASP A 702 53.33 21.74 50.38
N GLY A 703 54.52 22.03 49.87
CA GLY A 703 55.76 21.93 50.63
C GLY A 703 56.60 23.19 50.46
N ILE A 704 57.62 23.35 51.31
CA ILE A 704 58.62 24.42 51.14
C ILE A 704 60.03 23.87 51.03
N THR A 705 60.81 24.45 50.12
CA THR A 705 62.27 24.32 50.08
C THR A 705 62.87 25.59 50.68
N VAL A 706 63.76 25.43 51.65
CA VAL A 706 64.45 26.53 52.34
C VAL A 706 65.95 26.43 52.07
N ASN A 707 66.54 27.49 51.53
CA ASN A 707 67.96 27.59 51.20
C ASN A 707 68.64 28.68 52.04
N LEU A 708 69.84 28.39 52.55
CA LEU A 708 70.64 29.29 53.36
C LEU A 708 72.03 29.52 52.75
N ASP A 709 72.37 30.77 52.45
CA ASP A 709 73.71 31.18 52.03
C ASP A 709 74.31 32.23 52.98
N CYS A 710 75.64 32.28 53.05
CA CYS A 710 76.37 33.26 53.84
C CYS A 710 77.62 33.72 53.06
N ASN A 711 77.81 35.04 53.00
CA ASN A 711 78.82 35.66 52.14
C ASN A 711 80.27 35.53 52.65
N ILE A 712 80.48 35.03 53.87
CA ILE A 712 81.78 34.82 54.50
C ILE A 712 81.99 33.38 54.94
N PHE A 713 83.25 32.98 55.07
CA PHE A 713 83.61 31.64 55.55
C PHE A 713 83.54 31.59 57.09
N THR A 714 82.43 31.06 57.62
CA THR A 714 82.14 30.95 59.05
C THR A 714 81.33 29.68 59.35
N ASP A 715 81.13 29.34 60.63
CA ASP A 715 80.17 28.29 61.02
C ASP A 715 78.74 28.85 60.97
N PHE A 716 77.93 28.33 60.05
CA PHE A 716 76.51 28.63 59.90
C PHE A 716 75.71 27.36 59.60
N GLU A 717 74.42 27.37 59.98
CA GLU A 717 73.53 26.20 59.94
C GLU A 717 72.06 26.61 59.87
N LEU A 718 71.24 25.75 59.26
CA LEU A 718 69.79 25.85 59.23
C LEU A 718 69.20 24.77 60.16
N GLU A 719 68.52 25.16 61.23
CA GLU A 719 67.84 24.23 62.14
C GLU A 719 66.68 23.55 61.40
N VAL A 720 66.85 22.26 61.10
CA VAL A 720 65.89 21.46 60.31
C VAL A 720 64.68 21.08 61.18
N PRO A 721 63.44 21.44 60.80
CA PRO A 721 62.23 21.07 61.54
C PRO A 721 61.99 19.56 61.60
N ASP A 722 61.25 19.12 62.62
CA ASP A 722 60.72 17.75 62.69
C ASP A 722 59.85 17.46 61.45
N GLY A 723 60.24 16.46 60.65
CA GLY A 723 59.55 16.07 59.42
C GLY A 723 60.20 16.58 58.12
N ALA A 724 61.17 17.49 58.17
CA ALA A 724 61.88 17.98 57.00
C ALA A 724 63.10 17.10 56.62
N GLU A 725 63.36 16.93 55.32
CA GLU A 725 64.58 16.31 54.81
C GLU A 725 65.68 17.37 54.60
N GLY A 726 66.61 17.46 55.55
CA GLY A 726 67.78 18.34 55.50
C GLY A 726 68.98 17.74 54.74
N GLN A 727 69.86 18.61 54.25
CA GLN A 727 71.13 18.19 53.64
C GLN A 727 71.95 17.26 54.56
N ALA A 728 72.41 16.11 54.04
CA ALA A 728 73.18 15.10 54.76
C ALA A 728 74.66 15.52 55.05
N MET A 729 74.83 16.65 55.75
CA MET A 729 76.11 17.21 56.20
C MET A 729 76.07 17.49 57.71
N LYS A 730 77.23 17.85 58.30
CA LYS A 730 77.31 18.17 59.75
C LYS A 730 76.51 19.43 60.10
N ASN A 731 76.52 20.44 59.22
CA ASN A 731 75.72 21.65 59.33
C ASN A 731 74.89 21.74 58.02
N PRO A 732 73.59 21.42 58.02
CA PRO A 732 72.75 21.57 56.82
C PRO A 732 72.57 23.04 56.41
N ARG A 733 72.47 23.27 55.09
CA ARG A 733 72.25 24.61 54.48
C ARG A 733 70.99 24.68 53.61
N SER A 734 70.26 23.58 53.48
CA SER A 734 68.90 23.59 52.99
C SER A 734 68.13 22.43 53.62
N PHE A 735 66.80 22.57 53.66
CA PHE A 735 65.88 21.46 53.84
C PHE A 735 64.72 21.59 52.86
N GLU A 736 64.06 20.47 52.58
CA GLU A 736 62.74 20.43 51.98
C GLU A 736 61.76 19.71 52.91
N ILE A 737 60.53 20.18 52.94
CA ILE A 737 59.43 19.57 53.70
C ILE A 737 58.22 19.51 52.79
N LEU A 738 57.55 18.36 52.77
CA LEU A 738 56.51 18.00 51.80
C LEU A 738 55.15 17.85 52.49
N ASP A 739 54.10 18.13 51.72
CA ASP A 739 52.69 17.83 52.02
C ASP A 739 52.15 18.43 53.36
N ILE A 740 52.61 19.64 53.71
CA ILE A 740 52.12 20.47 54.82
C ILE A 740 50.62 20.78 54.63
N GLU A 741 49.82 20.62 55.69
CA GLU A 741 48.36 20.76 55.61
C GLU A 741 47.90 22.22 55.44
N GLU A 742 46.67 22.42 54.95
CA GLU A 742 46.00 23.73 54.88
C GLU A 742 45.88 24.36 56.28
N GLY A 743 46.42 25.57 56.47
CA GLY A 743 46.48 26.26 57.76
C GLY A 743 47.56 25.76 58.72
N GLU A 744 48.43 24.83 58.29
CA GLU A 744 49.59 24.42 59.08
C GLU A 744 50.74 25.42 58.92
N SER A 745 51.50 25.64 60.00
CA SER A 745 52.63 26.57 60.05
C SER A 745 53.95 25.85 60.33
N VAL A 746 54.99 26.16 59.56
CA VAL A 746 56.36 25.66 59.76
C VAL A 746 57.26 26.79 60.23
N SER A 747 57.89 26.57 61.38
CA SER A 747 58.86 27.49 62.01
C SER A 747 60.27 26.91 61.96
N PHE A 748 61.28 27.73 61.68
CA PHE A 748 62.69 27.31 61.64
C PHE A 748 63.65 28.46 61.93
N THR A 749 64.87 28.13 62.33
CA THR A 749 65.95 29.09 62.62
C THR A 749 67.12 28.89 61.66
N ALA A 750 67.59 29.94 61.01
CA ALA A 750 68.92 30.00 60.40
C ALA A 750 69.86 30.77 61.34
N TRP A 751 71.10 30.32 61.51
CA TRP A 751 72.09 31.05 62.32
C TRP A 751 73.52 31.01 61.74
N MET A 752 74.28 32.08 62.00
CA MET A 752 75.73 32.17 61.76
C MET A 752 76.45 32.66 63.02
N ASN A 753 77.51 31.98 63.44
CA ASN A 753 78.40 32.47 64.50
C ASN A 753 79.62 33.16 63.86
N LEU A 754 79.91 34.39 64.26
CA LEU A 754 80.97 35.23 63.70
C LEU A 754 82.04 35.53 64.75
N SER A 755 83.28 35.06 64.52
CA SER A 755 84.42 35.27 65.43
C SER A 755 85.34 36.38 64.91
N TYR A 756 85.36 37.54 65.58
CA TYR A 756 86.14 38.71 65.14
C TYR A 756 87.67 38.50 65.28
N ASP A 757 88.12 37.49 66.02
CA ASP A 757 89.54 37.08 66.05
C ASP A 757 89.95 36.22 64.85
N GLN A 758 89.00 35.66 64.10
CA GLN A 758 89.26 34.86 62.90
C GLN A 758 89.09 35.68 61.60
N MET A 759 88.42 36.84 61.68
CA MET A 759 88.13 37.74 60.58
C MET A 759 89.00 39.01 60.65
N SER A 760 89.52 39.49 59.52
CA SER A 760 90.24 40.77 59.51
C SER A 760 89.26 41.96 59.46
N GLN A 761 89.59 43.05 60.15
CA GLN A 761 88.82 44.31 60.11
C GLN A 761 88.60 44.81 58.67
N SER A 762 89.55 44.57 57.77
CA SER A 762 89.40 44.88 56.34
C SER A 762 88.44 43.93 55.60
N SER A 763 88.33 42.65 55.99
CA SER A 763 87.31 41.75 55.45
C SER A 763 85.92 42.20 55.89
N PHE A 764 85.75 42.51 57.18
CA PHE A 764 84.47 42.94 57.76
C PHE A 764 83.84 44.08 56.96
N TYR A 765 84.51 45.24 56.84
CA TYR A 765 83.94 46.39 56.11
C TYR A 765 83.91 46.24 54.56
N THR A 766 84.54 45.22 53.97
CA THR A 766 84.54 45.05 52.49
C THR A 766 83.65 43.93 51.99
N GLN A 767 83.34 42.96 52.85
CA GLN A 767 82.40 41.87 52.55
C GLN A 767 81.05 42.11 53.22
N ASN A 768 81.02 42.77 54.39
CA ASN A 768 79.84 43.05 55.22
C ASN A 768 79.10 41.75 55.58
N PRO A 769 79.56 41.01 56.62
CA PRO A 769 79.06 39.67 56.94
C PRO A 769 77.54 39.57 56.96
N SER A 770 76.99 38.71 56.11
CA SER A 770 75.57 38.58 55.93
C SER A 770 75.13 37.14 55.68
N MET A 771 73.90 36.88 56.09
CA MET A 771 73.19 35.63 55.90
C MET A 771 71.94 35.92 55.07
N SER A 772 71.74 35.17 54.00
CA SER A 772 70.57 35.29 53.13
C SER A 772 69.80 33.99 53.08
N LEU A 773 68.49 34.12 53.26
CA LEU A 773 67.54 33.03 53.38
C LEU A 773 66.55 33.11 52.21
N GLU A 774 66.33 32.00 51.52
CA GLU A 774 65.40 31.91 50.41
C GLU A 774 64.43 30.75 50.67
N VAL A 775 63.14 31.04 50.78
CA VAL A 775 62.06 30.05 50.89
C VAL A 775 61.26 30.03 49.60
N ARG A 776 60.97 28.84 49.07
CA ARG A 776 60.08 28.66 47.91
C ARG A 776 59.02 27.61 48.19
N SER A 777 57.82 27.81 47.66
CA SER A 777 56.84 26.72 47.50
C SER A 777 57.37 25.65 46.55
N ILE A 778 57.05 24.39 46.83
CA ILE A 778 57.44 23.23 46.01
C ILE A 778 56.45 23.02 44.86
N ARG A 779 55.15 23.22 45.09
CA ARG A 779 54.12 23.06 44.06
C ARG A 779 53.98 24.30 43.15
N ASP A 780 54.22 25.51 43.65
CA ASP A 780 54.38 26.73 42.86
C ASP A 780 55.66 27.52 43.18
N PRO A 781 56.80 27.20 42.54
CA PRO A 781 58.08 27.92 42.71
C PRO A 781 58.10 29.40 42.31
N ARG A 782 56.96 30.00 41.92
CA ARG A 782 56.79 31.46 41.79
C ARG A 782 56.59 32.14 43.15
N ILE A 783 56.11 31.42 44.16
CA ILE A 783 55.94 31.89 45.53
C ILE A 783 57.31 31.80 46.22
N ILE A 784 57.93 32.95 46.46
CA ILE A 784 59.29 33.06 47.01
C ILE A 784 59.31 34.13 48.11
N PHE A 785 59.98 33.83 49.22
CA PHE A 785 60.31 34.78 50.28
C PHE A 785 61.83 34.88 50.40
N GLU A 786 62.37 36.09 50.30
CA GLU A 786 63.80 36.38 50.38
C GLU A 786 64.08 37.23 51.63
N GLY A 787 64.95 36.74 52.51
CA GLY A 787 65.39 37.39 53.74
C GLY A 787 66.89 37.66 53.71
N PHE A 788 67.32 38.75 54.34
CA PHE A 788 68.73 39.13 54.43
C PHE A 788 68.98 39.83 55.76
N GLU A 789 69.97 39.34 56.51
CA GLU A 789 70.47 40.02 57.72
C GLU A 789 71.99 40.14 57.67
N SER A 790 72.53 41.22 58.23
CA SER A 790 73.96 41.51 58.21
C SER A 790 74.50 42.08 59.52
N GLU A 791 75.66 41.60 59.94
CA GLU A 791 76.35 42.11 61.11
C GLU A 791 76.98 43.47 60.84
N THR A 792 76.76 44.42 61.76
CA THR A 792 77.14 45.84 61.62
C THR A 792 77.71 46.48 62.89
N GLU A 793 77.64 45.85 64.07
CA GLU A 793 78.31 46.32 65.29
C GLU A 793 79.82 46.02 65.20
N ASP A 794 80.65 46.98 65.61
CA ASP A 794 82.10 46.91 65.42
C ASP A 794 82.84 46.44 66.69
N LEU A 795 83.04 45.13 66.81
CA LEU A 795 83.82 44.52 67.91
C LEU A 795 85.35 44.62 67.73
N PHE A 796 85.86 45.28 66.68
CA PHE A 796 87.30 45.59 66.57
C PHE A 796 87.70 46.83 67.40
N LEU A 797 86.72 47.63 67.86
CA LEU A 797 86.96 48.85 68.64
C LEU A 797 86.93 48.56 70.15
N GLU A 798 88.04 48.81 70.85
CA GLU A 798 88.00 48.97 72.31
C GLU A 798 87.04 50.12 72.64
N LYS A 799 86.00 49.85 73.45
CA LYS A 799 84.84 50.73 73.68
C LYS A 799 85.18 51.92 74.60
N ASN A 800 86.08 52.80 74.14
CA ASN A 800 86.67 53.87 74.94
C ASN A 800 87.11 55.10 74.13
N CYS A 801 86.22 55.65 73.30
CA CYS A 801 86.32 57.04 72.86
C CYS A 801 84.94 57.71 72.87
N GLY A 802 84.83 58.86 73.52
CA GLY A 802 83.62 59.68 73.51
C GLY A 802 83.71 60.82 72.50
N ASP A 803 82.54 61.34 72.13
CA ASP A 803 82.36 62.58 71.36
C ASP A 803 82.78 62.52 69.87
N CYS A 804 81.97 61.81 69.07
CA CYS A 804 81.92 61.90 67.60
C CYS A 804 80.46 61.93 67.13
N ILE A 805 79.88 63.13 67.04
CA ILE A 805 78.49 63.36 66.59
C ILE A 805 78.49 64.42 65.47
N LYS A 806 77.61 64.23 64.47
CA LYS A 806 77.40 65.07 63.25
C LYS A 806 78.51 64.93 62.18
N GLU A 807 78.26 65.14 60.89
CA GLU A 807 77.05 65.46 60.10
C GLU A 807 77.22 64.71 58.75
N ASN A 808 76.21 64.43 57.90
CA ASN A 808 75.27 65.38 57.29
C ASN A 808 74.13 64.64 56.54
N GLN A 809 73.00 65.32 56.27
CA GLN A 809 71.97 64.87 55.31
C GLN A 809 72.03 65.72 54.03
N GLU A 810 71.83 65.15 52.84
CA GLU A 810 71.52 65.92 51.63
C GLU A 810 70.33 65.37 50.81
N SER A 811 69.18 66.02 50.98
CA SER A 811 68.16 66.34 49.96
C SER A 811 67.70 65.28 48.93
N ALA A 812 66.55 64.65 49.21
CA ALA A 812 65.80 63.80 48.27
C ALA A 812 65.23 64.51 47.02
N PHE A 813 65.48 65.82 46.81
CA PHE A 813 64.88 66.58 45.70
C PHE A 813 65.50 66.27 44.32
N ILE A 814 66.76 65.80 44.29
CA ILE A 814 67.49 65.54 43.03
C ILE A 814 67.04 64.22 42.38
N GLU A 815 66.61 63.24 43.18
CA GLU A 815 66.22 61.91 42.69
C GLU A 815 64.86 61.93 41.98
N PHE A 816 63.89 62.69 42.50
CA PHE A 816 62.56 62.86 41.92
C PHE A 816 62.60 63.30 40.44
N LEU A 817 63.46 64.28 40.11
CA LEU A 817 63.59 64.80 38.74
C LEU A 817 64.25 63.80 37.78
N ARG A 818 65.04 62.85 38.29
CA ARG A 818 65.74 61.85 37.48
C ARG A 818 64.81 60.71 37.04
N THR A 819 63.80 60.40 37.85
CA THR A 819 62.86 59.28 37.60
C THR A 819 61.75 59.62 36.60
N TRP A 820 61.22 60.85 36.61
CA TRP A 820 59.99 61.19 35.87
C TRP A 820 60.19 61.73 34.44
N GLN A 821 61.42 62.01 34.01
CA GLN A 821 61.71 62.63 32.71
C GLN A 821 61.16 61.83 31.51
N THR A 822 61.24 60.50 31.56
CA THR A 822 60.84 59.61 30.46
C THR A 822 59.32 59.58 30.25
N VAL A 823 58.54 59.59 31.33
CA VAL A 823 57.06 59.52 31.30
C VAL A 823 56.46 60.78 30.67
N ILE A 824 57.02 61.95 31.02
CA ILE A 824 56.57 63.25 30.51
C ILE A 824 56.77 63.37 28.99
N LEU A 825 57.87 62.83 28.46
CA LEU A 825 58.16 62.84 27.02
C LEU A 825 57.19 61.93 26.22
N SER A 826 56.89 60.73 26.73
CA SER A 826 55.99 59.78 26.07
C SER A 826 54.57 60.33 25.90
N LEU A 827 54.03 61.02 26.92
CA LEU A 827 52.70 61.63 26.87
C LEU A 827 52.55 62.66 25.74
N VAL A 828 53.59 63.46 25.47
CA VAL A 828 53.58 64.45 24.38
C VAL A 828 53.52 63.77 23.02
N VAL A 829 54.26 62.67 22.81
CA VAL A 829 54.28 61.93 21.54
C VAL A 829 52.91 61.32 21.22
N ILE A 830 52.23 60.75 22.22
CA ILE A 830 50.91 60.11 22.07
C ILE A 830 49.85 61.15 21.64
N ILE A 831 49.86 62.35 22.21
CA ILE A 831 48.91 63.43 21.88
C ILE A 831 49.07 63.90 20.43
N PHE A 832 50.30 64.06 19.93
CA PHE A 832 50.51 64.44 18.53
C PHE A 832 50.21 63.30 17.55
N GLY A 833 50.44 62.04 17.94
CA GLY A 833 50.13 60.86 17.12
C GLY A 833 48.64 60.69 16.86
N SER A 834 47.81 60.79 17.90
CA SER A 834 46.35 60.61 17.79
C SER A 834 45.67 61.66 16.91
N ILE A 835 46.12 62.93 16.97
CA ILE A 835 45.64 64.01 16.10
C ILE A 835 45.95 63.74 14.62
N GLY A 836 47.07 63.08 14.31
CA GLY A 836 47.45 62.70 12.95
C GLY A 836 46.52 61.65 12.34
N VAL A 837 46.15 60.63 13.11
CA VAL A 837 45.30 59.51 12.64
C VAL A 837 43.88 59.97 12.32
N VAL A 838 43.25 60.77 13.19
CA VAL A 838 41.89 61.31 12.97
C VAL A 838 41.81 62.09 11.66
N LYS A 839 42.85 62.90 11.37
CA LYS A 839 42.89 63.73 10.15
C LYS A 839 43.12 62.91 8.87
N ALA A 840 43.81 61.77 8.96
CA ALA A 840 43.99 60.84 7.86
C ALA A 840 42.68 60.08 7.53
N ILE A 841 41.90 59.72 8.55
CA ILE A 841 40.61 59.04 8.37
C ILE A 841 39.57 59.95 7.71
N GLN A 842 39.47 61.21 8.14
CA GLN A 842 38.58 62.20 7.52
C GLN A 842 38.89 62.42 6.02
N TYR A 843 40.17 62.54 5.66
CA TYR A 843 40.59 62.72 4.26
C TYR A 843 40.17 61.54 3.36
N ARG A 844 40.27 60.30 3.87
CA ARG A 844 39.93 59.09 3.13
C ARG A 844 38.42 58.97 2.86
N LEU A 845 37.59 59.35 3.84
CA LEU A 845 36.12 59.36 3.71
C LEU A 845 35.62 60.39 2.67
N GLU A 846 36.33 61.50 2.46
CA GLU A 846 35.99 62.49 1.42
C GLU A 846 36.39 62.09 -0.01
N GLU A 847 37.35 61.17 -0.19
CA GLU A 847 37.72 60.65 -1.51
C GLU A 847 36.77 59.54 -1.97
N ASP A 848 36.46 58.56 -1.12
CA ASP A 848 35.59 57.45 -1.52
C ASP A 848 34.12 57.89 -1.74
N ARG A 849 33.61 58.87 -0.96
CA ARG A 849 32.30 59.51 -1.24
C ARG A 849 32.26 60.19 -2.63
N LYS A 850 33.39 60.70 -3.15
CA LYS A 850 33.46 61.27 -4.51
C LYS A 850 33.55 60.22 -5.62
N ARG A 851 33.84 58.96 -5.29
CA ARG A 851 33.97 57.85 -6.25
C ARG A 851 32.66 57.13 -6.56
N LEU A 852 31.70 57.14 -5.62
CA LEU A 852 30.45 56.37 -5.71
C LEU A 852 29.19 57.20 -5.99
N GLY A 853 29.26 58.55 -5.90
CA GLY A 853 28.33 59.43 -6.62
C GLY A 853 26.86 59.42 -6.20
N LEU A 854 26.55 59.15 -4.91
CA LEU A 854 25.19 59.22 -4.35
C LEU A 854 25.09 60.30 -3.25
N PRO A 855 24.06 61.18 -3.26
CA PRO A 855 23.80 62.15 -2.19
C PRO A 855 23.13 61.56 -0.93
N GLU A 856 23.07 62.37 0.12
CA GLU A 856 22.32 62.14 1.37
C GLU A 856 20.85 62.65 1.29
N ASP A 857 20.12 62.48 2.39
CA ASP A 857 18.67 62.23 2.45
C ASP A 857 17.67 63.41 2.41
N GLU A 858 16.39 63.01 2.25
CA GLU A 858 15.11 63.67 2.65
C GLU A 858 14.72 65.09 2.14
N SER A 859 13.55 65.18 1.46
CA SER A 859 12.46 66.14 1.77
C SER A 859 11.19 65.93 0.90
N GLU A 860 10.07 66.52 1.33
CA GLU A 860 8.69 66.14 1.01
C GLU A 860 8.04 66.71 -0.30
N THR A 861 7.04 65.95 -0.80
CA THR A 861 5.72 66.41 -1.35
C THR A 861 5.48 67.02 -2.76
N MET A 862 4.45 66.44 -3.41
CA MET A 862 3.30 67.08 -4.12
C MET A 862 3.45 67.66 -5.57
N ASN A 863 2.86 66.90 -6.51
CA ASN A 863 2.18 67.24 -7.79
C ASN A 863 2.82 68.04 -8.95
N ASP A 864 2.73 67.37 -10.12
CA ASP A 864 2.36 67.86 -11.47
C ASP A 864 3.06 69.09 -12.08
N TRP A 865 3.85 68.83 -13.14
CA TRP A 865 4.36 69.84 -14.08
C TRP A 865 3.96 69.54 -15.55
N MET A 866 2.68 69.28 -15.79
CA MET A 866 2.12 69.04 -17.13
C MET A 866 2.68 69.93 -18.27
N SER A 867 2.62 69.39 -19.50
CA SER A 867 2.54 70.13 -20.78
C SER A 867 3.83 70.59 -21.52
N ARG A 868 4.85 69.73 -21.62
CA ARG A 868 5.76 69.69 -22.80
C ARG A 868 5.95 68.23 -23.21
N PHE A 869 5.60 67.76 -24.42
CA PHE A 869 5.42 68.43 -25.72
C PHE A 869 4.06 68.14 -26.38
N THR A 870 3.67 68.96 -27.38
CA THR A 870 2.38 68.84 -28.09
C THR A 870 2.52 68.73 -29.62
N LYS A 871 1.74 67.80 -30.21
CA LYS A 871 1.21 67.82 -31.60
C LYS A 871 2.27 67.66 -32.75
N LYS A 872 1.91 67.25 -33.99
CA LYS A 872 0.60 67.24 -34.68
C LYS A 872 0.54 66.29 -35.92
N THR A 873 -0.67 65.75 -36.23
CA THR A 873 -1.24 65.41 -37.59
C THR A 873 -0.48 64.46 -38.56
N GLU A 874 -1.00 63.25 -38.86
CA GLU A 874 -1.96 62.88 -39.96
C GLU A 874 -1.24 62.46 -41.28
N ILE A 875 -1.77 61.61 -42.19
CA ILE A 875 -3.12 61.53 -42.83
C ILE A 875 -3.60 60.07 -43.08
N LYS A 876 -4.93 59.91 -43.23
CA LYS A 876 -5.73 58.70 -43.53
C LYS A 876 -5.44 58.02 -44.89
N VAL A 877 -5.84 56.74 -45.00
CA VAL A 877 -6.68 56.22 -46.11
C VAL A 877 -7.83 55.39 -45.50
N ILE A 878 -8.97 55.31 -46.19
CA ILE A 878 -10.17 54.52 -45.83
C ILE A 878 -10.54 53.64 -47.03
N ILE A 879 -11.00 52.41 -46.80
CA ILE A 879 -11.81 51.61 -47.76
C ILE A 879 -13.01 51.05 -46.98
N GLU A 880 -14.13 50.82 -47.68
CA GLU A 880 -15.47 50.67 -47.13
C GLU A 880 -15.84 49.22 -46.74
N ASN A 881 -17.01 49.07 -46.11
CA ASN A 881 -17.55 47.82 -45.59
C ASN A 881 -18.90 47.52 -46.25
N GLU A 882 -19.04 46.38 -46.93
CA GLU A 882 -20.33 45.90 -47.46
C GLU A 882 -20.95 44.86 -46.52
N THR A 883 -22.14 45.17 -46.01
CA THR A 883 -22.93 44.26 -45.18
C THR A 883 -23.85 43.40 -46.05
N ILE A 884 -23.73 42.07 -45.93
CA ILE A 884 -24.67 41.12 -46.54
C ILE A 884 -25.83 40.84 -45.57
N ASP A 885 -27.02 40.71 -46.14
CA ASP A 885 -28.30 40.49 -45.44
C ASP A 885 -28.39 39.10 -44.82
N SER A 886 -28.99 39.01 -43.63
CA SER A 886 -29.24 37.76 -42.91
C SER A 886 -30.50 37.01 -43.35
N GLU A 887 -31.48 37.66 -43.99
CA GLU A 887 -32.77 37.01 -44.31
C GLU A 887 -32.66 36.05 -45.53
N ASP A 888 -31.81 36.33 -46.53
CA ASP A 888 -31.64 35.46 -47.71
C ASP A 888 -30.89 34.13 -47.41
N PHE A 889 -30.21 34.01 -46.26
CA PHE A 889 -29.56 32.76 -45.85
C PHE A 889 -30.54 31.76 -45.22
N ALA A 890 -31.58 32.24 -44.54
CA ALA A 890 -32.52 31.41 -43.78
C ALA A 890 -33.47 30.59 -44.69
N GLU A 891 -33.92 31.14 -45.81
CA GLU A 891 -34.84 30.44 -46.73
C GLU A 891 -34.23 29.21 -47.43
N LYS A 892 -32.89 29.06 -47.42
CA LYS A 892 -32.21 28.02 -48.20
C LYS A 892 -32.01 26.69 -47.46
N PHE A 893 -32.37 26.57 -46.18
CA PHE A 893 -32.16 25.35 -45.38
C PHE A 893 -33.43 24.59 -44.97
N VAL A 894 -34.63 25.15 -45.17
CA VAL A 894 -35.90 24.50 -44.79
C VAL A 894 -36.63 23.99 -46.03
N LYS A 895 -36.17 22.86 -46.59
CA LYS A 895 -36.87 22.18 -47.71
C LYS A 895 -37.40 20.82 -47.29
N LYS A 896 -38.70 20.81 -46.99
CA LYS A 896 -39.49 19.66 -46.53
C LYS A 896 -39.55 18.55 -47.59
N SER A 897 -39.31 17.30 -47.18
CA SER A 897 -39.61 16.09 -47.96
C SER A 897 -41.04 15.61 -47.67
N GLU A 898 -41.65 14.90 -48.62
CA GLU A 898 -43.08 14.60 -48.63
C GLU A 898 -43.42 13.23 -47.99
N ASP A 899 -44.63 13.10 -47.44
CA ASP A 899 -45.15 11.86 -46.87
C ASP A 899 -45.53 10.84 -47.96
N THR A 900 -45.13 9.57 -47.79
CA THR A 900 -45.55 8.44 -48.64
C THR A 900 -46.46 7.48 -47.88
N HIS A 901 -47.71 7.33 -48.35
CA HIS A 901 -48.67 6.37 -47.80
C HIS A 901 -48.30 4.92 -48.16
N THR A 902 -48.34 4.01 -47.18
CA THR A 902 -48.50 2.56 -47.43
C THR A 902 -49.30 1.86 -46.34
N THR A 903 -50.57 1.60 -46.66
CA THR A 903 -51.35 0.37 -46.41
C THR A 903 -50.98 -0.55 -45.23
N GLU A 904 -51.98 -0.85 -44.39
CA GLU A 904 -52.01 -1.99 -43.48
C GLU A 904 -51.72 -3.33 -44.19
N LYS A 905 -51.10 -4.28 -43.48
CA LYS A 905 -50.99 -5.69 -43.88
C LYS A 905 -51.32 -6.58 -42.67
N THR A 906 -51.94 -7.73 -42.96
CA THR A 906 -52.24 -8.78 -41.99
C THR A 906 -50.95 -9.47 -41.48
N ALA A 907 -50.98 -9.91 -40.22
CA ALA A 907 -49.85 -10.59 -39.58
C ALA A 907 -49.51 -11.97 -40.21
N PRO A 908 -48.23 -12.41 -40.15
CA PRO A 908 -47.81 -13.74 -40.57
C PRO A 908 -48.11 -14.83 -39.52
N SER A 909 -47.91 -16.10 -39.88
CA SER A 909 -48.08 -17.27 -39.01
C SER A 909 -46.93 -17.50 -38.02
N LYS A 910 -47.19 -18.19 -36.89
CA LYS A 910 -46.25 -18.43 -35.78
C LYS A 910 -44.86 -18.92 -36.25
N PHE A 911 -44.83 -19.93 -37.11
CA PHE A 911 -43.62 -20.50 -37.74
C PHE A 911 -42.70 -19.45 -38.41
N LEU A 912 -43.28 -18.45 -39.08
CA LEU A 912 -42.51 -17.38 -39.72
C LEU A 912 -42.04 -16.32 -38.72
N ILE A 913 -42.68 -16.23 -37.54
CA ILE A 913 -42.27 -15.36 -36.43
C ILE A 913 -41.16 -16.06 -35.63
N GLU A 914 -41.23 -17.37 -35.40
CA GLU A 914 -40.18 -18.18 -34.76
C GLU A 914 -38.87 -18.19 -35.59
N LYS A 915 -38.98 -18.38 -36.91
CA LYS A 915 -37.81 -18.28 -37.81
C LYS A 915 -37.27 -16.85 -37.99
N ALA A 916 -38.10 -15.83 -37.78
CA ALA A 916 -37.65 -14.43 -37.76
C ALA A 916 -37.04 -14.03 -36.41
N GLY A 917 -37.59 -14.51 -35.29
CA GLY A 917 -37.09 -14.27 -33.93
C GLY A 917 -35.70 -14.89 -33.75
N SER A 918 -35.55 -16.18 -34.03
CA SER A 918 -34.24 -16.86 -34.01
C SER A 918 -33.20 -16.22 -34.96
N SER A 919 -33.63 -15.60 -36.07
CA SER A 919 -32.73 -14.83 -36.95
C SER A 919 -32.40 -13.43 -36.42
N LEU A 920 -33.28 -12.83 -35.63
CA LEU A 920 -33.09 -11.52 -35.01
C LEU A 920 -32.24 -11.63 -33.74
N ASP A 921 -32.46 -12.65 -32.92
CA ASP A 921 -31.66 -12.94 -31.73
C ASP A 921 -30.23 -13.35 -32.11
N LYS A 922 -30.04 -14.11 -33.21
CA LYS A 922 -28.73 -14.32 -33.86
C LYS A 922 -28.05 -13.04 -34.37
N SER A 923 -28.73 -11.90 -34.39
CA SER A 923 -28.16 -10.59 -34.75
C SER A 923 -28.04 -9.62 -33.56
N ILE A 924 -28.54 -10.01 -32.37
CA ILE A 924 -28.59 -9.19 -31.16
C ILE A 924 -27.74 -9.80 -30.03
N VAL A 925 -27.43 -11.10 -30.09
CA VAL A 925 -26.61 -11.84 -29.13
C VAL A 925 -25.38 -12.42 -29.85
N SER A 926 -24.22 -12.41 -29.18
CA SER A 926 -22.89 -12.68 -29.74
C SER A 926 -22.32 -11.50 -30.56
N ASP A 927 -22.32 -11.58 -31.88
CA ASP A 927 -21.29 -10.99 -32.74
C ASP A 927 -21.18 -9.45 -32.64
N THR A 928 -22.32 -8.74 -32.48
CA THR A 928 -22.34 -7.27 -32.49
C THR A 928 -21.71 -6.58 -31.27
N LEU A 929 -21.31 -7.32 -30.22
CA LEU A 929 -20.62 -6.74 -29.06
C LEU A 929 -19.10 -6.85 -29.14
N GLU A 930 -18.55 -7.97 -29.62
CA GLU A 930 -17.10 -8.08 -29.85
C GLU A 930 -16.65 -7.24 -31.05
N ASP A 931 -17.40 -7.23 -32.16
CA ASP A 931 -17.15 -6.35 -33.33
C ASP A 931 -16.99 -4.87 -32.94
N ILE A 932 -17.81 -4.39 -31.99
CA ILE A 932 -17.78 -2.98 -31.53
C ILE A 932 -16.54 -2.70 -30.67
N VAL A 933 -16.07 -3.67 -29.89
CA VAL A 933 -14.83 -3.55 -29.10
C VAL A 933 -13.61 -3.62 -30.01
N GLU A 934 -13.56 -4.57 -30.95
CA GLU A 934 -12.44 -4.69 -31.91
C GLU A 934 -12.32 -3.43 -32.80
N LEU A 935 -13.44 -2.89 -33.31
CA LEU A 935 -13.41 -1.61 -34.01
C LEU A 935 -12.96 -0.45 -33.12
N ALA A 936 -13.34 -0.43 -31.83
CA ALA A 936 -12.92 0.63 -30.91
C ALA A 936 -11.41 0.60 -30.64
N GLU A 937 -10.81 -0.59 -30.50
CA GLU A 937 -9.37 -0.74 -30.29
C GLU A 937 -8.56 -0.41 -31.56
N ASP A 938 -8.92 -0.94 -32.75
CA ASP A 938 -8.16 -0.70 -33.99
C ASP A 938 -8.17 0.79 -34.41
N PHE A 939 -9.21 1.55 -34.06
CA PHE A 939 -9.25 3.00 -34.26
C PHE A 939 -8.20 3.80 -33.44
N THR A 940 -7.55 3.18 -32.46
CA THR A 940 -6.52 3.81 -31.62
C THR A 940 -5.09 3.54 -32.07
N THR A 941 -4.78 2.35 -32.60
CA THR A 941 -3.39 1.84 -32.66
C THR A 941 -2.59 2.25 -33.90
N ASN A 942 -3.22 2.60 -35.04
CA ASN A 942 -2.52 2.77 -36.33
C ASN A 942 -2.72 4.11 -37.08
N LYS A 943 -2.44 5.24 -36.42
CA LYS A 943 -2.50 6.58 -37.07
C LYS A 943 -1.18 7.02 -37.72
N LYS A 944 -0.96 6.64 -38.99
CA LYS A 944 -0.10 7.41 -39.91
C LYS A 944 -0.83 8.70 -40.34
N ILE A 945 -0.35 9.85 -39.89
CA ILE A 945 -0.95 11.16 -40.16
C ILE A 945 -0.88 11.47 -41.67
N HIS A 946 -2.04 11.79 -42.27
CA HIS A 946 -2.14 12.19 -43.66
C HIS A 946 -1.39 13.53 -43.91
N PRO A 947 -0.53 13.66 -44.95
CA PRO A 947 0.47 14.73 -45.03
C PRO A 947 -0.09 16.17 -45.14
N ASN A 948 -1.37 16.34 -45.46
CA ASN A 948 -2.01 17.66 -45.45
C ASN A 948 -2.32 18.20 -44.04
N ASN A 949 -2.31 17.36 -43.00
CA ASN A 949 -2.68 17.75 -41.64
C ASN A 949 -1.51 18.33 -40.82
N ILE A 950 -0.32 18.46 -41.42
CA ILE A 950 0.93 18.95 -40.80
C ILE A 950 0.93 20.50 -40.61
N LYS A 951 -0.23 21.17 -40.77
CA LYS A 951 -0.37 22.64 -40.69
C LYS A 951 -1.47 23.15 -39.75
N LEU A 952 -1.99 22.31 -38.86
CA LEU A 952 -2.93 22.72 -37.82
C LEU A 952 -2.44 22.27 -36.44
N GLN A 953 -1.71 23.15 -35.76
CA GLN A 953 -1.45 23.10 -34.32
C GLN A 953 -1.56 24.51 -33.73
N GLU A 954 -1.93 24.55 -32.45
CA GLU A 954 -2.12 25.71 -31.57
C GLU A 954 -3.33 26.62 -31.82
N LYS A 955 -4.15 26.78 -30.76
CA LYS A 955 -5.29 27.69 -30.57
C LYS A 955 -6.56 27.31 -31.37
N ASP A 956 -7.73 27.07 -30.78
CA ASP A 956 -8.24 27.42 -29.44
C ASP A 956 -8.90 26.23 -28.69
N ASP A 957 -9.18 26.44 -27.40
CA ASP A 957 -9.67 25.44 -26.44
C ASP A 957 -11.18 25.11 -26.58
N PHE A 958 -11.52 23.84 -26.35
CA PHE A 958 -12.86 23.25 -26.50
C PHE A 958 -13.82 23.63 -25.37
N GLU A 959 -13.29 23.81 -24.14
CA GLU A 959 -14.02 24.24 -22.92
C GLU A 959 -14.88 25.51 -23.14
N SER A 960 -14.36 26.45 -23.95
CA SER A 960 -14.94 27.79 -24.20
C SER A 960 -16.36 27.78 -24.81
N ARG A 961 -16.83 26.62 -25.31
CA ARG A 961 -18.08 26.51 -26.09
C ARG A 961 -19.27 25.97 -25.28
N ILE A 962 -19.06 25.20 -24.21
CA ILE A 962 -20.17 24.63 -23.41
C ILE A 962 -20.73 25.65 -22.40
N SER A 963 -19.88 26.53 -21.85
CA SER A 963 -20.28 27.54 -20.86
C SER A 963 -21.36 28.53 -21.33
N ARG A 964 -21.52 28.73 -22.65
CA ARG A 964 -22.48 29.68 -23.23
C ARG A 964 -23.87 29.10 -23.52
N LEU A 965 -24.09 27.81 -23.29
CA LEU A 965 -25.35 27.11 -23.64
C LEU A 965 -26.32 26.90 -22.45
N LYS A 966 -26.06 27.50 -21.28
CA LYS A 966 -26.87 27.31 -20.06
C LYS A 966 -27.47 28.57 -19.41
N GLN A 967 -27.37 29.76 -20.02
CA GLN A 967 -27.96 30.99 -19.45
C GLN A 967 -29.31 31.41 -20.08
N ASP A 968 -29.53 31.19 -21.39
CA ASP A 968 -30.75 31.65 -22.06
C ASP A 968 -31.90 30.62 -22.06
N LYS A 969 -32.61 30.49 -20.93
CA LYS A 969 -34.05 30.14 -20.85
C LYS A 969 -34.58 30.08 -19.39
N LYS A 970 -34.88 31.23 -18.77
CA LYS A 970 -35.71 31.28 -17.55
C LYS A 970 -36.52 32.58 -17.32
N SER A 971 -37.12 33.07 -18.40
CA SER A 971 -38.11 34.15 -18.52
C SER A 971 -38.61 34.10 -19.98
N ASP A 972 -39.87 34.11 -20.38
CA ASP A 972 -41.20 34.37 -19.78
C ASP A 972 -42.24 33.59 -20.63
N SER A 973 -43.56 33.49 -20.36
CA SER A 973 -44.41 33.53 -19.17
C SER A 973 -45.80 32.96 -19.56
N SER A 974 -46.63 32.56 -18.58
CA SER A 974 -48.11 32.48 -18.64
C SER A 974 -48.82 32.08 -19.96
N ASP A 975 -49.33 30.86 -20.03
CA ASP A 975 -50.77 30.56 -19.80
C ASP A 975 -50.96 29.07 -19.43
#